data_AF-D2H8C0-F1
#
_entry.id   AF-D2H8C0-F1
#
_cell.length_a   1.000
_cell.length_b   1.000
_cell.length_c   1.000
_cell.angle_alpha   90.00
_cell.angle_beta   90.00
_cell.angle_gamma   90.00
#
_symmetry.space_group_name_H-M   'P 1'
#
loop_
_entity.id
_entity.type
_entity.pdbx_description
1 polymer ?
#
loop_
_entity_poly.entity_id
_entity_poly.type
_entity_poly.pdbx_seq_one_letter_code
_entity_poly.pdbx_strand_id
1 'polypeptide(L)'
;MDLPVDEWKSYVFRKWSLLPKSIQDAVSTADTLRDLFLHSSSLLQPEDEMFLKSLSGGYLVGKDPNAPPFYREEGNKKFQKKDYTGATVLYSKGISHARPHTADISLCYANRSAALFYLDEYEMCLKDITRAQMHGYPESLQPKVTLRKVECLVTLGRLQEAGQTIRDLESSFAAKPTLAAAQFQILQRNLCRLKMKVKERENLTATFPEVVTKVFEDMDLREENEQIASASSSVGLRVDPLRGRYLIATKDILPGELLVKEDAFVSVLNPGERPPLHHGLESKWDTRVTNGDLYCHRCLKHTLAMVPCDGCSYAKYCSHECMQQAWDLYHNIECPLGGLLLALGVFCHVALRSTLLARFEDAGKVLKKLCGEISNKGMCSPESENLIQMLSSDVGGESEKNGKGVKTPVPGCDINGKYENNYNAVFHLLPHTENHSPEYKFLCALSVSALCKQLEAADSSKPEAAVPPVLCSELNVWGVAMLKQMLQLQCNAQAITTIQQTGSKENNITDSRLVRLATGIFPVVSLLNHSCSPNTSMSFVSTVATIRASEKIGKGQEILHCYGPHHSRMGVADRQQKLRSQYFFDCGCPACQKEKHRAAVGPRWEAFCCSRCGAVLQGGDVLSCGSTSCTESVSREHLVSRLQDLRQRVGSARNLLSNGQLEQAIQLLLVYRHDAENFLSAEHSMVGEMEDALAQAYAALGDWQKSATHLQKSLRVVEVQHGPASVEMGHELFKLAQLFFNGFAMAEALHTVQRAEKVLMVHYGPCSDEIQELQKMKSCLMDSPPFSLGPSV
;
A
#
# COMPACT_ATOMS: atom_id res chain seq x y z
N MET A 1 3.88 -1.13 -14.12
CA MET A 1 3.41 0.16 -13.56
C MET A 1 4.54 0.99 -12.96
N ASP A 2 5.56 0.37 -12.36
CA ASP A 2 6.73 1.11 -11.84
C ASP A 2 7.48 1.86 -12.95
N LEU A 3 7.90 1.12 -13.97
CA LEU A 3 8.51 1.66 -15.19
C LEU A 3 7.45 2.13 -16.19
N PRO A 4 7.84 2.87 -17.24
CA PRO A 4 6.93 3.24 -18.32
C PRO A 4 6.16 2.07 -18.91
N VAL A 5 5.03 2.37 -19.54
CA VAL A 5 4.18 1.39 -20.22
C VAL A 5 4.97 0.57 -21.26
N ASP A 6 4.54 -0.68 -21.49
CA ASP A 6 5.26 -1.63 -22.33
C ASP A 6 5.46 -1.13 -23.76
N GLU A 7 4.52 -0.35 -24.29
CA GLU A 7 4.60 0.30 -25.59
C GLU A 7 5.76 1.30 -25.66
N TRP A 8 5.93 2.14 -24.63
CA TRP A 8 7.06 3.08 -24.55
C TRP A 8 8.38 2.35 -24.36
N LYS A 9 8.44 1.34 -23.47
CA LYS A 9 9.66 0.53 -23.29
C LYS A 9 10.08 -0.14 -24.59
N SER A 10 9.14 -0.77 -25.28
CA SER A 10 9.39 -1.45 -26.56
C SER A 10 9.86 -0.46 -27.65
N TYR A 11 9.25 0.72 -27.69
CA TYR A 11 9.66 1.80 -28.59
C TYR A 11 11.10 2.26 -28.31
N VAL A 12 11.43 2.55 -27.05
CA VAL A 12 12.76 3.03 -26.66
C VAL A 12 13.84 1.96 -26.83
N PHE A 13 13.56 0.70 -26.52
CA PHE A 13 14.51 -0.39 -26.76
C PHE A 13 14.76 -0.65 -28.24
N ARG A 14 13.73 -0.50 -29.09
CA ARG A 14 13.91 -0.53 -30.54
C ARG A 14 14.74 0.66 -31.02
N LYS A 15 14.50 1.85 -30.47
CA LYS A 15 15.32 3.03 -30.77
C LYS A 15 16.77 2.78 -30.39
N TRP A 16 17.02 2.26 -29.19
CA TRP A 16 18.36 1.89 -28.70
C TRP A 16 19.08 0.93 -29.65
N SER A 17 18.42 -0.16 -30.06
CA SER A 17 19.05 -1.16 -30.94
C SER A 17 19.38 -0.64 -32.34
N LEU A 18 18.71 0.42 -32.79
CA LEU A 18 18.96 1.09 -34.07
C LEU A 18 20.02 2.21 -33.98
N LEU A 19 20.45 2.60 -32.79
CA LEU A 19 21.50 3.61 -32.64
C LEU A 19 22.84 3.08 -33.17
N PRO A 20 23.66 3.94 -33.81
CA PRO A 20 25.04 3.60 -34.14
C PRO A 20 25.80 3.10 -32.92
N LYS A 21 26.68 2.11 -33.12
CA LYS A 21 27.43 1.50 -32.02
C LYS A 21 28.27 2.52 -31.24
N SER A 22 28.82 3.52 -31.91
CA SER A 22 29.53 4.64 -31.28
C SER A 22 28.66 5.43 -30.30
N ILE A 23 27.37 5.62 -30.58
CA ILE A 23 26.44 6.31 -29.69
C ILE A 23 26.04 5.41 -28.52
N GLN A 24 25.76 4.13 -28.79
CA GLN A 24 25.48 3.16 -27.73
C GLN A 24 26.66 3.08 -26.75
N ASP A 25 27.89 3.05 -27.26
CA ASP A 25 29.10 3.01 -26.44
C ASP A 25 29.25 4.30 -25.63
N ALA A 26 29.06 5.48 -26.24
CA ALA A 26 29.11 6.77 -25.52
C ALA A 26 28.08 6.90 -24.39
N VAL A 27 26.88 6.32 -24.55
CA VAL A 27 25.86 6.27 -23.49
C VAL A 27 26.21 5.21 -22.43
N SER A 28 26.75 4.06 -22.86
CA SER A 28 27.11 2.95 -21.97
C SER A 28 28.27 3.30 -21.05
N THR A 29 29.27 4.02 -21.57
CA THR A 29 30.51 4.41 -20.88
C THR A 29 30.47 5.84 -20.37
N ALA A 30 29.28 6.47 -20.27
CA ALA A 30 29.15 7.82 -19.74
C ALA A 30 29.72 7.90 -18.31
N ASP A 31 30.71 8.77 -18.10
CA ASP A 31 31.44 8.90 -16.84
C ASP A 31 30.59 9.49 -15.72
N THR A 32 29.59 10.31 -16.07
CA THR A 32 28.69 10.94 -15.11
C THR A 32 27.22 10.78 -15.50
N LEU A 33 26.32 10.88 -14.50
CA LEU A 33 24.87 10.93 -14.74
C LEU A 33 24.45 12.13 -15.60
N ARG A 34 25.23 13.22 -15.57
CA ARG A 34 25.00 14.37 -16.43
C ARG A 34 25.34 14.09 -17.88
N ASP A 35 26.44 13.41 -18.15
CA ASP A 35 26.79 13.04 -19.52
C ASP A 35 25.77 12.05 -20.08
N LEU A 36 25.37 11.05 -19.27
CA LEU A 36 24.29 10.12 -19.61
C LEU A 36 22.99 10.86 -19.95
N PHE A 37 22.58 11.81 -19.10
CA PHE A 37 21.37 12.61 -19.32
C PHE A 37 21.49 13.44 -20.59
N LEU A 38 22.54 14.25 -20.74
CA LEU A 38 22.70 15.16 -21.88
C LEU A 38 22.83 14.42 -23.22
N HIS A 39 23.60 13.31 -23.26
CA HIS A 39 23.66 12.46 -24.45
C HIS A 39 22.29 11.91 -24.80
N SER A 40 21.56 11.36 -23.84
CA SER A 40 20.22 10.80 -24.09
C SER A 40 19.20 11.87 -24.48
N SER A 41 19.25 13.06 -23.86
CA SER A 41 18.39 14.20 -24.19
C SER A 41 18.61 14.69 -25.63
N SER A 42 19.86 14.70 -26.11
CA SER A 42 20.17 15.07 -27.50
C SER A 42 19.61 14.09 -28.53
N LEU A 43 19.29 12.86 -28.11
CA LEU A 43 18.71 11.81 -28.95
C LEU A 43 17.19 11.81 -28.95
N LEU A 44 16.54 12.64 -28.13
CA LEU A 44 15.10 12.84 -28.13
C LEU A 44 14.68 13.62 -29.38
N GLN A 45 13.79 13.04 -30.18
CA GLN A 45 13.30 13.57 -31.46
C GLN A 45 11.80 13.87 -31.40
N PRO A 46 11.27 14.73 -32.29
CA PRO A 46 9.84 15.06 -32.32
C PRO A 46 8.91 13.84 -32.46
N GLU A 47 9.34 12.78 -33.14
CA GLU A 47 8.57 11.54 -33.29
C GLU A 47 8.41 10.81 -31.96
N ASP A 48 9.41 10.88 -31.08
CA ASP A 48 9.34 10.29 -29.74
C ASP A 48 8.27 11.02 -28.91
N GLU A 49 8.24 12.35 -28.98
CA GLU A 49 7.26 13.19 -28.29
C GLU A 49 5.85 12.95 -28.81
N MET A 50 5.68 12.83 -30.13
CA MET A 50 4.40 12.49 -30.74
C MET A 50 3.90 11.11 -30.30
N PHE A 51 4.80 10.12 -30.23
CA PHE A 51 4.46 8.78 -29.78
C PHE A 51 4.03 8.79 -28.30
N LEU A 52 4.79 9.45 -27.41
CA LEU A 52 4.38 9.63 -26.01
C LEU A 52 3.07 10.40 -25.87
N LYS A 53 2.86 11.44 -26.68
CA LYS A 53 1.60 12.20 -26.66
C LYS A 53 0.41 11.30 -27.03
N SER A 54 0.56 10.44 -28.04
CA SER A 54 -0.45 9.46 -28.41
C SER A 54 -0.75 8.48 -27.28
N LEU A 55 0.28 7.93 -26.61
CA LEU A 55 0.11 7.05 -25.45
C LEU A 55 -0.58 7.78 -24.28
N SER A 56 -0.13 8.99 -23.97
CA SER A 56 -0.67 9.80 -22.87
C SER A 56 -2.14 10.19 -23.07
N GLY A 57 -2.57 10.36 -24.33
CA GLY A 57 -3.96 10.68 -24.69
C GLY A 57 -4.95 9.54 -24.39
N GLY A 58 -4.47 8.31 -24.21
CA GLY A 58 -5.29 7.18 -23.76
C GLY A 58 -5.72 7.30 -22.28
N TYR A 59 -5.05 8.13 -21.49
CA TYR A 59 -5.40 8.38 -20.10
C TYR A 59 -6.35 9.57 -20.00
N LEU A 60 -7.64 9.29 -19.76
CA LEU A 60 -8.70 10.31 -19.62
C LEU A 60 -8.63 11.04 -18.26
N VAL A 61 -7.58 11.81 -18.04
CA VAL A 61 -7.35 12.59 -16.81
C VAL A 61 -8.00 13.98 -16.84
N GLY A 62 -8.56 14.39 -17.98
CA GLY A 62 -9.27 15.65 -18.14
C GLY A 62 -10.72 15.59 -17.64
N LYS A 63 -11.25 16.73 -17.22
CA LYS A 63 -12.68 16.88 -16.90
C LYS A 63 -13.51 16.84 -18.17
N ASP A 64 -14.56 16.02 -18.16
CA ASP A 64 -15.47 15.82 -19.30
C ASP A 64 -16.89 16.19 -18.83
N PRO A 65 -17.51 17.24 -19.38
CA PRO A 65 -18.80 17.72 -18.90
C PRO A 65 -19.94 16.72 -19.10
N ASN A 66 -19.77 15.69 -19.94
CA ASN A 66 -20.78 14.66 -20.16
C ASN A 66 -20.67 13.48 -19.19
N ALA A 67 -19.56 13.38 -18.45
CA ALA A 67 -19.33 12.27 -17.51
C ALA A 67 -20.18 12.33 -16.23
N PRO A 68 -20.43 13.50 -15.59
CA PRO A 68 -21.19 13.55 -14.33
C PRO A 68 -22.62 12.98 -14.43
N PRO A 69 -23.43 13.30 -15.47
CA PRO A 69 -24.75 12.68 -15.62
C PRO A 69 -24.69 11.15 -15.77
N PHE A 70 -23.74 10.63 -16.54
CA PHE A 70 -23.52 9.19 -16.72
C PHE A 70 -23.20 8.49 -15.40
N TYR A 71 -22.19 8.98 -14.68
CA TYR A 71 -21.77 8.40 -13.42
C TYR A 71 -22.84 8.51 -12.34
N ARG A 72 -23.61 9.59 -12.32
CA ARG A 72 -24.76 9.74 -11.43
C ARG A 72 -25.82 8.70 -11.71
N GLU A 73 -26.12 8.40 -12.97
CA GLU A 73 -27.12 7.39 -13.33
C GLU A 73 -26.65 5.97 -12.99
N GLU A 74 -25.40 5.63 -13.29
CA GLU A 74 -24.82 4.35 -12.87
C GLU A 74 -24.78 4.22 -11.33
N GLY A 75 -24.46 5.31 -10.63
CA GLY A 75 -24.54 5.38 -9.17
C GLY A 75 -25.94 5.12 -8.66
N ASN A 76 -26.98 5.66 -9.31
CA ASN A 76 -28.38 5.41 -8.95
C ASN A 76 -28.75 3.93 -9.13
N LYS A 77 -28.30 3.27 -10.21
CA LYS A 77 -28.51 1.83 -10.42
C LYS A 77 -27.88 1.00 -9.29
N LYS A 78 -26.66 1.34 -8.87
CA LYS A 78 -25.99 0.69 -7.73
C LYS A 78 -26.73 0.94 -6.41
N PHE A 79 -27.17 2.17 -6.19
CA PHE A 79 -27.94 2.55 -5.01
C PHE A 79 -29.26 1.78 -4.90
N GLN A 80 -29.99 1.62 -6.01
CA GLN A 80 -31.23 0.82 -6.05
C GLN A 80 -30.98 -0.65 -5.71
N LYS A 81 -29.81 -1.19 -6.09
CA LYS A 81 -29.36 -2.53 -5.73
C LYS A 81 -28.80 -2.64 -4.30
N LYS A 82 -28.87 -1.56 -3.50
CA LYS A 82 -28.28 -1.45 -2.15
C LYS A 82 -26.76 -1.61 -2.11
N ASP A 83 -26.09 -1.51 -3.24
CA ASP A 83 -24.62 -1.42 -3.32
C ASP A 83 -24.22 0.04 -3.07
N TYR A 84 -24.28 0.46 -1.80
CA TYR A 84 -24.03 1.84 -1.39
C TYR A 84 -22.55 2.24 -1.55
N THR A 85 -21.61 1.29 -1.37
CA THR A 85 -20.18 1.53 -1.59
C THR A 85 -19.91 1.79 -3.08
N GLY A 86 -20.42 0.94 -3.97
CA GLY A 86 -20.31 1.12 -5.42
C GLY A 86 -20.99 2.41 -5.89
N ALA A 87 -22.17 2.73 -5.33
CA ALA A 87 -22.86 4.00 -5.61
C ALA A 87 -22.00 5.21 -5.22
N THR A 88 -21.40 5.18 -4.02
CA THR A 88 -20.55 6.26 -3.50
C THR A 88 -19.33 6.53 -4.38
N VAL A 89 -18.69 5.46 -4.88
CA VAL A 89 -17.56 5.58 -5.81
C VAL A 89 -18.00 6.22 -7.13
N LEU A 90 -19.12 5.77 -7.70
CA LEU A 90 -19.64 6.32 -8.97
C LEU A 90 -20.02 7.79 -8.84
N TYR A 91 -20.72 8.19 -7.76
CA TYR A 91 -20.98 9.59 -7.50
C TYR A 91 -19.68 10.41 -7.36
N SER A 92 -18.64 9.86 -6.72
CA SER A 92 -17.33 10.50 -6.62
C SER A 92 -16.64 10.67 -7.97
N LYS A 93 -16.77 9.70 -8.90
CA LYS A 93 -16.30 9.85 -10.28
C LYS A 93 -17.05 10.98 -10.99
N GLY A 94 -18.37 11.05 -10.84
CA GLY A 94 -19.17 12.16 -11.37
C GLY A 94 -18.71 13.52 -10.85
N ILE A 95 -18.48 13.65 -9.54
CA ILE A 95 -17.96 14.88 -8.90
C ILE A 95 -16.57 15.25 -9.48
N SER A 96 -15.72 14.26 -9.76
CA SER A 96 -14.35 14.47 -10.26
C SER A 96 -14.30 15.08 -11.67
N HIS A 97 -15.30 14.80 -12.51
CA HIS A 97 -15.41 15.43 -13.83
C HIS A 97 -16.18 16.76 -13.82
N ALA A 98 -16.91 17.05 -12.75
CA ALA A 98 -17.72 18.25 -12.68
C ALA A 98 -16.87 19.51 -12.42
N ARG A 99 -17.31 20.63 -12.99
CA ARG A 99 -16.79 21.96 -12.63
C ARG A 99 -17.53 22.48 -11.39
N PRO A 100 -16.88 23.28 -10.54
CA PRO A 100 -17.54 23.93 -9.41
C PRO A 100 -18.79 24.71 -9.84
N HIS A 101 -19.78 24.79 -8.95
CA HIS A 101 -21.03 25.57 -9.13
C HIS A 101 -21.91 25.14 -10.31
N THR A 102 -21.86 23.85 -10.69
CA THR A 102 -22.78 23.26 -11.67
C THR A 102 -23.92 22.50 -10.98
N ALA A 103 -25.08 22.36 -11.64
CA ALA A 103 -26.17 21.57 -11.08
C ALA A 103 -25.77 20.09 -10.87
N ASP A 104 -24.95 19.53 -11.77
CA ASP A 104 -24.54 18.13 -11.67
C ASP A 104 -23.65 17.85 -10.45
N ILE A 105 -22.74 18.77 -10.07
CA ILE A 105 -21.88 18.54 -8.90
C ILE A 105 -22.71 18.54 -7.61
N SER A 106 -23.68 19.46 -7.48
CA SER A 106 -24.54 19.51 -6.29
C SER A 106 -25.46 18.29 -6.19
N LEU A 107 -25.98 17.80 -7.32
CA LEU A 107 -26.76 16.55 -7.38
C LEU A 107 -25.91 15.33 -7.03
N CYS A 108 -24.66 15.24 -7.52
CA CYS A 108 -23.78 14.13 -7.18
C CYS A 108 -23.42 14.12 -5.68
N TYR A 109 -23.10 15.27 -5.07
CA TYR A 109 -22.89 15.36 -3.62
C TYR A 109 -24.15 14.98 -2.82
N ALA A 110 -25.33 15.41 -3.26
CA ALA A 110 -26.59 15.06 -2.60
C ALA A 110 -26.92 13.55 -2.70
N ASN A 111 -26.57 12.91 -3.82
CA ASN A 111 -26.73 11.47 -3.97
C ASN A 111 -25.66 10.69 -3.20
N ARG A 112 -24.41 11.17 -3.17
CA ARG A 112 -23.33 10.57 -2.39
C ARG A 112 -23.60 10.62 -0.90
N SER A 113 -24.09 11.74 -0.37
CA SER A 113 -24.55 11.80 1.03
C SER A 113 -25.68 10.82 1.34
N ALA A 114 -26.50 10.45 0.35
CA ALA A 114 -27.53 9.42 0.55
C ALA A 114 -26.88 8.05 0.76
N ALA A 115 -25.91 7.70 -0.07
CA ALA A 115 -25.21 6.43 0.03
C ALA A 115 -24.38 6.36 1.32
N LEU A 116 -23.68 7.43 1.68
CA LEU A 116 -22.92 7.55 2.94
C LEU A 116 -23.81 7.38 4.17
N PHE A 117 -25.03 7.92 4.14
CA PHE A 117 -26.01 7.72 5.22
C PHE A 117 -26.35 6.25 5.45
N TYR A 118 -26.58 5.48 4.39
CA TYR A 118 -26.85 4.03 4.49
C TYR A 118 -25.60 3.20 4.82
N LEU A 119 -24.40 3.81 4.77
CA LEU A 119 -23.14 3.21 5.18
C LEU A 119 -22.75 3.58 6.61
N ASP A 120 -23.63 4.26 7.36
CA ASP A 120 -23.37 4.79 8.71
C ASP A 120 -22.22 5.83 8.78
N GLU A 121 -21.82 6.39 7.63
CA GLU A 121 -20.78 7.42 7.51
C GLU A 121 -21.36 8.82 7.76
N TYR A 122 -21.94 9.01 8.95
CA TYR A 122 -22.78 10.18 9.27
C TYR A 122 -22.04 11.52 9.17
N GLU A 123 -20.78 11.60 9.63
CA GLU A 123 -19.99 12.85 9.53
C GLU A 123 -19.62 13.18 8.08
N MET A 124 -19.32 12.17 7.25
CA MET A 124 -19.03 12.37 5.83
C MET A 124 -20.29 12.75 5.05
N CYS A 125 -21.44 12.16 5.42
CA CYS A 125 -22.75 12.55 4.92
C CYS A 125 -23.04 14.04 5.19
N LEU A 126 -22.79 14.53 6.42
CA LEU A 126 -22.98 15.95 6.77
C LEU A 126 -22.11 16.88 5.90
N LYS A 127 -20.84 16.54 5.71
CA LYS A 127 -19.92 17.31 4.85
C LYS A 127 -20.43 17.39 3.41
N ASP A 128 -20.91 16.29 2.85
CA ASP A 128 -21.44 16.25 1.48
C ASP A 128 -22.76 17.01 1.32
N ILE A 129 -23.62 17.02 2.35
CA ILE A 129 -24.82 17.87 2.35
C ILE A 129 -24.41 19.34 2.25
N THR A 130 -23.43 19.78 3.06
CA THR A 130 -22.91 21.15 2.99
C THR A 130 -22.30 21.44 1.61
N ARG A 131 -21.52 20.52 1.03
CA ARG A 131 -20.96 20.67 -0.34
C ARG A 131 -22.04 20.78 -1.40
N ALA A 132 -23.09 19.97 -1.33
CA ALA A 132 -24.22 20.07 -2.24
C ALA A 132 -24.85 21.47 -2.19
N GLN A 133 -25.11 21.98 -0.98
CA GLN A 133 -25.69 23.30 -0.76
C GLN A 133 -24.80 24.43 -1.28
N MET A 134 -23.49 24.40 -1.00
CA MET A 134 -22.51 25.38 -1.49
C MET A 134 -22.44 25.46 -3.02
N HIS A 135 -22.72 24.36 -3.72
CA HIS A 135 -22.75 24.31 -5.18
C HIS A 135 -24.14 24.52 -5.80
N GLY A 136 -25.10 25.09 -5.04
CA GLY A 136 -26.40 25.49 -5.59
C GLY A 136 -27.38 24.33 -5.75
N TYR A 137 -27.46 23.43 -4.77
CA TYR A 137 -28.47 22.37 -4.77
C TYR A 137 -29.90 22.93 -4.91
N PRO A 138 -30.76 22.38 -5.79
CA PRO A 138 -32.05 22.98 -6.12
C PRO A 138 -32.96 23.21 -4.91
N GLU A 139 -33.54 24.42 -4.78
CA GLU A 139 -34.41 24.80 -3.65
C GLU A 139 -35.55 23.80 -3.42
N SER A 140 -36.16 23.30 -4.51
CA SER A 140 -37.27 22.33 -4.45
C SER A 140 -36.86 20.98 -3.83
N LEU A 141 -35.57 20.65 -3.81
CA LEU A 141 -35.03 19.42 -3.27
C LEU A 141 -34.37 19.60 -1.90
N GLN A 142 -34.11 20.83 -1.45
CA GLN A 142 -33.48 21.14 -0.16
C GLN A 142 -34.09 20.38 1.03
N PRO A 143 -35.42 20.24 1.17
CA PRO A 143 -35.99 19.51 2.29
C PRO A 143 -35.48 18.07 2.44
N LYS A 144 -35.13 17.40 1.33
CA LYS A 144 -34.63 16.00 1.35
C LYS A 144 -33.27 15.90 2.04
N VAL A 145 -32.33 16.77 1.69
CA VAL A 145 -30.98 16.76 2.29
C VAL A 145 -31.01 17.29 3.72
N THR A 146 -31.87 18.26 4.03
CA THR A 146 -32.02 18.80 5.39
C THR A 146 -32.60 17.77 6.36
N LEU A 147 -33.58 16.96 5.96
CA LEU A 147 -34.06 15.86 6.81
C LEU A 147 -32.97 14.82 7.10
N ARG A 148 -32.16 14.46 6.09
CA ARG A 148 -31.02 13.58 6.27
C ARG A 148 -29.98 14.19 7.23
N LYS A 149 -29.71 15.49 7.12
CA LYS A 149 -28.84 16.24 8.04
C LYS A 149 -29.32 16.11 9.49
N VAL A 150 -30.61 16.32 9.74
CA VAL A 150 -31.20 16.16 11.08
C VAL A 150 -31.00 14.74 11.59
N GLU A 151 -31.28 13.72 10.78
CA GLU A 151 -31.13 12.32 11.20
C GLU A 151 -29.67 11.98 11.53
N CYS A 152 -28.70 12.43 10.73
CA CYS A 152 -27.27 12.29 11.05
C CYS A 152 -26.92 12.95 12.40
N LEU A 153 -27.36 14.20 12.63
CA LEU A 153 -27.06 14.93 13.86
C LEU A 153 -27.65 14.26 15.09
N VAL A 154 -28.86 13.72 14.98
CA VAL A 154 -29.49 12.93 16.05
C VAL A 154 -28.68 11.67 16.35
N THR A 155 -28.30 10.92 15.31
CA THR A 155 -27.52 9.69 15.47
C THR A 155 -26.16 9.95 16.11
N LEU A 156 -25.50 11.06 15.76
CA LEU A 156 -24.24 11.52 16.33
C LEU A 156 -24.37 12.16 17.73
N GLY A 157 -25.58 12.32 18.26
CA GLY A 157 -25.81 12.95 19.57
C GLY A 157 -25.66 14.49 19.59
N ARG A 158 -25.55 15.13 18.42
CA ARG A 158 -25.45 16.58 18.24
C ARG A 158 -26.85 17.23 18.29
N LEU A 159 -27.56 17.02 19.41
CA LEU A 159 -29.00 17.32 19.55
C LEU A 159 -29.33 18.82 19.41
N GLN A 160 -28.46 19.71 19.88
CA GLN A 160 -28.65 21.16 19.74
C GLN A 160 -28.68 21.59 18.27
N GLU A 161 -27.73 21.11 17.47
CA GLU A 161 -27.67 21.39 16.02
C GLU A 161 -28.85 20.78 15.28
N ALA A 162 -29.28 19.57 15.68
CA ALA A 162 -30.47 18.92 15.12
C ALA A 162 -31.72 19.77 15.38
N GLY A 163 -31.90 20.24 16.62
CA GLY A 163 -33.02 21.09 17.02
C GLY A 163 -33.06 22.42 16.26
N GLN A 164 -31.91 23.06 16.05
CA GLN A 164 -31.83 24.27 15.22
C GLN A 164 -32.18 23.99 13.76
N THR A 165 -31.60 22.95 13.17
CA THR A 165 -31.86 22.56 11.76
C THR A 165 -33.35 22.25 11.53
N ILE A 166 -34.02 21.64 12.52
CA ILE A 166 -35.47 21.41 12.48
C ILE A 166 -36.23 22.73 12.45
N ARG A 167 -35.92 23.69 13.32
CA ARG A 167 -36.58 25.01 13.35
C ARG A 167 -36.42 25.74 12.02
N ASP A 168 -35.21 25.72 11.46
CA ASP A 168 -34.91 26.36 10.17
C ASP A 168 -35.74 25.74 9.04
N LEU A 169 -35.85 24.39 9.04
CA LEU A 169 -36.64 23.67 8.06
C LEU A 169 -38.15 23.98 8.17
N GLU A 170 -38.68 24.08 9.39
CA GLU A 170 -40.09 24.45 9.62
C GLU A 170 -40.41 25.87 9.17
N SER A 171 -39.52 26.82 9.47
CA SER A 171 -39.64 28.19 8.99
C SER A 171 -39.65 28.25 7.45
N SER A 172 -38.76 27.49 6.80
CA SER A 172 -38.72 27.40 5.34
C SER A 172 -40.00 26.81 4.74
N PHE A 173 -40.60 25.80 5.38
CA PHE A 173 -41.86 25.21 4.92
C PHE A 173 -43.04 26.17 5.06
N ALA A 174 -43.07 26.97 6.13
CA ALA A 174 -44.11 27.97 6.34
C ALA A 174 -44.03 29.11 5.31
N ALA A 175 -42.81 29.46 4.84
CA ALA A 175 -42.59 30.60 3.94
C ALA A 175 -42.84 30.30 2.45
N LYS A 176 -42.76 29.05 1.99
CA LYS A 176 -42.86 28.66 0.55
C LYS A 176 -43.60 27.31 0.37
N PRO A 177 -44.94 27.28 0.26
CA PRO A 177 -45.70 26.05 0.03
C PRO A 177 -45.70 25.66 -1.46
N THR A 178 -44.52 25.29 -2.00
CA THR A 178 -44.33 25.07 -3.46
C THR A 178 -44.23 23.59 -3.86
N LEU A 179 -44.42 22.64 -2.93
CA LEU A 179 -44.35 21.19 -3.21
C LEU A 179 -45.73 20.56 -3.42
N ALA A 180 -45.79 19.50 -4.23
CA ALA A 180 -46.98 18.67 -4.37
C ALA A 180 -47.45 18.12 -3.00
N ALA A 181 -48.75 18.19 -2.71
CA ALA A 181 -49.33 17.93 -1.38
C ALA A 181 -48.89 16.58 -0.76
N ALA A 182 -48.78 15.52 -1.56
CA ALA A 182 -48.34 14.20 -1.10
C ALA A 182 -46.87 14.16 -0.64
N GLN A 183 -45.97 14.87 -1.33
CA GLN A 183 -44.55 14.93 -0.96
C GLN A 183 -44.37 15.76 0.33
N PHE A 184 -45.15 16.84 0.47
CA PHE A 184 -45.15 17.67 1.67
C PHE A 184 -45.59 16.88 2.92
N GLN A 185 -46.66 16.06 2.82
CA GLN A 185 -47.14 15.23 3.93
C GLN A 185 -46.11 14.19 4.40
N ILE A 186 -45.36 13.56 3.48
CA ILE A 186 -44.30 12.60 3.82
C ILE A 186 -43.16 13.30 4.59
N LEU A 187 -42.73 14.47 4.12
CA LEU A 187 -41.68 15.25 4.76
C LEU A 187 -42.10 15.67 6.18
N GLN A 188 -43.34 16.11 6.35
CA GLN A 188 -43.89 16.52 7.65
C GLN A 188 -43.96 15.34 8.64
N ARG A 189 -44.37 14.15 8.19
CA ARG A 189 -44.38 12.93 9.03
C ARG A 189 -42.98 12.53 9.47
N ASN A 190 -42.00 12.59 8.57
CA ASN A 190 -40.60 12.29 8.89
C ASN A 190 -40.04 13.30 9.90
N LEU A 191 -40.38 14.58 9.76
CA LEU A 191 -39.98 15.63 10.70
C LEU A 191 -40.55 15.40 12.10
N CYS A 192 -41.84 15.06 12.20
CA CYS A 192 -42.46 14.70 13.49
C CYS A 192 -41.77 13.50 14.14
N ARG A 193 -41.44 12.47 13.35
CA ARG A 193 -40.69 11.30 13.84
C ARG A 193 -39.31 11.68 14.39
N LEU A 194 -38.57 12.55 13.69
CA LEU A 194 -37.26 13.01 14.13
C LEU A 194 -37.34 13.88 15.40
N LYS A 195 -38.36 14.73 15.52
CA LYS A 195 -38.63 15.49 16.76
C LYS A 195 -38.82 14.57 17.97
N MET A 196 -39.54 13.46 17.80
CA MET A 196 -39.70 12.47 18.87
C MET A 196 -38.37 11.79 19.23
N LYS A 197 -37.58 11.38 18.23
CA LYS A 197 -36.23 10.81 18.47
C LYS A 197 -35.28 11.76 19.20
N VAL A 198 -35.31 13.06 18.88
CA VAL A 198 -34.52 14.08 19.60
C VAL A 198 -34.92 14.11 21.07
N LYS A 199 -36.22 14.23 21.37
CA LYS A 199 -36.75 14.25 22.74
C LYS A 199 -36.44 12.97 23.52
N GLU A 200 -36.53 11.82 22.88
CA GLU A 200 -36.19 10.52 23.49
C GLU A 200 -34.71 10.44 23.87
N ARG A 201 -33.81 10.94 23.01
CA ARG A 201 -32.36 10.96 23.30
C ARG A 201 -31.95 12.04 24.30
N GLU A 202 -32.64 13.18 24.35
CA GLU A 202 -32.41 14.20 25.39
C GLU A 202 -32.65 13.63 26.80
N ASN A 203 -33.51 12.61 26.94
CA ASN A 203 -33.80 11.95 28.20
C ASN A 203 -32.80 10.82 28.57
N LEU A 204 -31.93 10.40 27.65
CA LEU A 204 -30.94 9.33 27.83
C LEU A 204 -29.54 9.96 27.89
N THR A 205 -29.19 10.59 29.01
CA THR A 205 -27.83 11.11 29.24
C THR A 205 -26.89 9.96 29.57
N ALA A 206 -26.17 9.46 28.56
CA ALA A 206 -25.01 8.59 28.76
C ALA A 206 -23.77 9.25 28.14
N THR A 207 -22.76 9.43 28.97
CA THR A 207 -21.45 10.01 28.67
C THR A 207 -20.72 9.12 27.67
N PHE A 208 -20.25 9.69 26.56
CA PHE A 208 -19.39 8.98 25.61
C PHE A 208 -18.01 8.71 26.22
N PRO A 209 -17.43 7.51 26.07
CA PRO A 209 -16.11 7.22 26.62
C PRO A 209 -14.98 7.93 25.87
N GLU A 210 -14.05 8.52 26.62
CA GLU A 210 -12.78 9.17 26.20
C GLU A 210 -11.73 8.20 25.60
N VAL A 211 -12.16 7.08 25.02
CA VAL A 211 -11.30 5.94 24.64
C VAL A 211 -10.46 6.21 23.39
N VAL A 212 -10.82 7.20 22.57
CA VAL A 212 -10.14 7.47 21.28
C VAL A 212 -8.80 8.21 21.47
N THR A 213 -8.63 8.96 22.57
CA THR A 213 -7.42 9.77 22.80
C THR A 213 -6.22 8.94 23.26
N LYS A 214 -6.46 7.82 23.97
CA LYS A 214 -5.39 6.93 24.47
C LYS A 214 -4.70 6.09 23.40
N VAL A 215 -5.34 5.83 22.27
CA VAL A 215 -4.79 4.96 21.21
C VAL A 215 -3.66 5.64 20.44
N PHE A 216 -3.62 6.98 20.39
CA PHE A 216 -2.57 7.71 19.68
C PHE A 216 -1.25 7.83 20.48
N GLU A 217 -1.31 7.81 21.82
CA GLU A 217 -0.13 7.87 22.69
C GLU A 217 0.72 6.58 22.61
N ASP A 218 0.11 5.43 22.34
CA ASP A 218 0.78 4.12 22.20
C ASP A 218 1.52 3.92 20.86
N MET A 219 1.46 4.91 19.95
CA MET A 219 2.13 4.87 18.64
C MET A 219 3.47 5.59 18.60
N ASP A 220 3.86 6.31 19.65
CA ASP A 220 5.05 7.13 19.62
C ASP A 220 6.29 6.35 20.06
N LEU A 221 7.44 6.79 19.54
CA LEU A 221 8.71 6.29 20.01
C LEU A 221 8.84 6.66 21.47
N ARG A 222 9.13 5.66 22.33
CA ARG A 222 9.32 5.90 23.76
C ARG A 222 10.40 6.97 24.01
N GLU A 223 11.48 6.86 23.26
CA GLU A 223 12.60 7.81 23.22
C GLU A 223 13.12 7.89 21.80
N GLU A 224 13.22 9.09 21.24
CA GLU A 224 13.76 9.31 19.90
C GLU A 224 15.29 9.39 19.92
N ASN A 225 15.91 8.92 18.83
CA ASN A 225 17.35 8.96 18.65
C ASN A 225 17.82 10.35 18.20
N GLU A 226 18.83 10.90 18.86
CA GLU A 226 19.37 12.23 18.54
C GLU A 226 20.07 12.29 17.16
N GLN A 227 20.63 11.17 16.70
CA GLN A 227 21.39 11.06 15.44
C GLN A 227 20.55 10.57 14.26
N ILE A 228 19.40 9.94 14.51
CA ILE A 228 18.53 9.41 13.47
C ILE A 228 17.10 9.82 13.81
N ALA A 229 16.60 10.86 13.14
CA ALA A 229 15.20 11.25 13.32
C ALA A 229 14.28 10.07 12.97
N SER A 230 13.12 10.01 13.62
CA SER A 230 12.13 8.94 13.39
C SER A 230 12.58 7.53 13.84
N ALA A 231 13.71 7.39 14.52
CA ALA A 231 14.18 6.11 15.08
C ALA A 231 14.24 6.14 16.62
N SER A 232 14.11 4.98 17.24
CA SER A 232 14.25 4.80 18.69
C SER A 232 15.70 5.00 19.16
N SER A 233 15.89 5.46 20.40
CA SER A 233 17.21 5.50 21.07
C SER A 233 17.92 4.13 21.10
N SER A 234 17.16 3.03 20.94
CA SER A 234 17.68 1.66 20.80
C SER A 234 18.36 1.35 19.45
N VAL A 235 18.29 2.25 18.48
CA VAL A 235 18.83 2.08 17.12
C VAL A 235 20.10 2.91 16.96
N GLY A 236 21.11 2.41 16.26
CA GLY A 236 22.34 3.14 15.94
C GLY A 236 22.76 2.97 14.50
N LEU A 237 23.35 4.02 13.90
CA LEU A 237 23.85 4.01 12.53
C LEU A 237 25.35 3.67 12.50
N ARG A 238 25.73 2.71 11.64
CA ARG A 238 27.12 2.33 11.38
C ARG A 238 27.39 2.28 9.88
N VAL A 239 28.68 2.32 9.54
CA VAL A 239 29.18 2.16 8.17
C VAL A 239 30.22 1.05 8.17
N ASP A 240 30.14 0.18 7.18
CA ASP A 240 31.04 -0.96 6.97
C ASP A 240 31.42 -1.02 5.49
N PRO A 241 32.68 -1.33 5.13
CA PRO A 241 33.13 -1.33 3.74
C PRO A 241 32.38 -2.30 2.82
N LEU A 242 31.88 -3.41 3.36
CA LEU A 242 31.17 -4.45 2.59
C LEU A 242 29.66 -4.25 2.62
N ARG A 243 29.12 -3.86 3.79
CA ARG A 243 27.67 -3.71 4.01
C ARG A 243 27.14 -2.31 3.73
N GLY A 244 28.01 -1.32 3.55
CA GLY A 244 27.63 0.08 3.44
C GLY A 244 27.10 0.64 4.76
N ARG A 245 26.05 1.47 4.70
CA ARG A 245 25.37 2.01 5.88
C ARG A 245 24.36 0.99 6.41
N TYR A 246 24.31 0.80 7.72
CA TYR A 246 23.41 -0.17 8.35
C TYR A 246 23.02 0.21 9.77
N LEU A 247 21.90 -0.32 10.23
CA LEU A 247 21.37 -0.09 11.58
C LEU A 247 21.73 -1.23 12.54
N ILE A 248 22.06 -0.88 13.78
CA ILE A 248 22.35 -1.83 14.86
C ILE A 248 21.54 -1.54 16.11
N ALA A 249 21.38 -2.54 16.97
CA ALA A 249 20.81 -2.36 18.30
C ALA A 249 21.85 -1.78 19.27
N THR A 250 21.54 -0.68 19.95
CA THR A 250 22.41 -0.04 20.97
C THR A 250 22.23 -0.65 22.36
N LYS A 251 21.10 -1.33 22.57
CA LYS A 251 20.73 -2.11 23.77
C LYS A 251 19.96 -3.37 23.34
N ASP A 252 19.69 -4.27 24.28
CA ASP A 252 18.78 -5.39 24.02
C ASP A 252 17.37 -4.87 23.73
N ILE A 253 16.74 -5.42 22.69
CA ILE A 253 15.42 -5.03 22.19
C ILE A 253 14.50 -6.25 22.28
N LEU A 254 13.31 -6.07 22.84
CA LEU A 254 12.29 -7.11 22.96
C LEU A 254 11.37 -7.16 21.73
N PRO A 255 10.77 -8.32 21.43
CA PRO A 255 9.75 -8.44 20.39
C PRO A 255 8.60 -7.44 20.59
N GLY A 256 8.18 -6.78 19.52
CA GLY A 256 7.10 -5.80 19.47
C GLY A 256 7.52 -4.34 19.70
N GLU A 257 8.75 -4.11 20.18
CA GLU A 257 9.27 -2.74 20.34
C GLU A 257 9.34 -2.00 19.01
N LEU A 258 8.88 -0.74 19.00
CA LEU A 258 8.91 0.15 17.85
C LEU A 258 10.31 0.74 17.68
N LEU A 259 10.92 0.49 16.52
CA LEU A 259 12.30 0.86 16.21
C LEU A 259 12.38 2.09 15.30
N VAL A 260 11.50 2.17 14.30
CA VAL A 260 11.42 3.29 13.35
C VAL A 260 9.96 3.61 13.08
N LYS A 261 9.61 4.90 13.04
CA LYS A 261 8.30 5.43 12.64
C LYS A 261 8.54 6.61 11.71
N GLU A 262 8.54 6.35 10.41
CA GLU A 262 8.92 7.31 9.37
C GLU A 262 7.75 7.57 8.42
N ASP A 263 7.40 8.84 8.19
CA ASP A 263 6.49 9.21 7.12
C ASP A 263 7.22 9.16 5.77
N ALA A 264 6.52 8.83 4.68
CA ALA A 264 7.15 8.80 3.36
C ALA A 264 7.67 10.21 2.99
N PHE A 265 8.95 10.34 2.61
CA PHE A 265 9.46 11.59 2.02
C PHE A 265 8.61 12.00 0.82
N VAL A 266 8.30 10.99 0.00
CA VAL A 266 7.47 11.08 -1.19
C VAL A 266 6.68 9.79 -1.30
N SER A 267 5.44 9.88 -1.75
CA SER A 267 4.67 8.72 -2.17
C SER A 267 3.83 9.05 -3.39
N VAL A 268 3.58 8.05 -4.23
CA VAL A 268 2.70 8.11 -5.40
C VAL A 268 1.78 6.90 -5.38
N LEU A 269 0.48 7.16 -5.44
CA LEU A 269 -0.55 6.13 -5.49
C LEU A 269 -0.45 5.35 -6.81
N ASN A 270 -0.50 4.02 -6.73
CA ASN A 270 -0.42 3.20 -7.92
C ASN A 270 -1.75 3.24 -8.68
N PRO A 271 -1.76 3.41 -10.02
CA PRO A 271 -3.01 3.48 -10.80
C PRO A 271 -3.81 2.16 -10.84
N GLY A 272 -3.21 1.06 -10.37
CA GLY A 272 -3.74 -0.30 -10.46
C GLY A 272 -3.18 -1.08 -11.65
N GLU A 273 -3.28 -2.41 -11.62
CA GLU A 273 -2.71 -3.33 -12.62
C GLU A 273 -3.54 -3.45 -13.92
N ARG A 274 -4.69 -2.78 -13.99
CA ARG A 274 -5.63 -2.93 -15.11
C ARG A 274 -5.48 -1.74 -16.06
N PRO A 275 -5.10 -1.97 -17.33
CA PRO A 275 -4.96 -0.92 -18.32
C PRO A 275 -6.24 -0.06 -18.41
N PRO A 276 -6.12 1.20 -18.85
CA PRO A 276 -7.26 1.93 -19.39
C PRO A 276 -8.00 1.04 -20.38
N LEU A 277 -9.33 1.10 -20.38
CA LEU A 277 -10.15 0.30 -21.29
C LEU A 277 -9.73 0.60 -22.74
N HIS A 278 -9.10 -0.36 -23.41
CA HIS A 278 -8.84 -0.26 -24.85
C HIS A 278 -10.17 -0.27 -25.62
N HIS A 279 -10.18 0.39 -26.78
CA HIS A 279 -11.30 0.49 -27.72
C HIS A 279 -12.13 -0.80 -27.80
N GLY A 280 -13.41 -0.74 -27.40
CA GLY A 280 -14.33 -1.88 -27.53
C GLY A 280 -15.44 -2.01 -26.47
N LEU A 281 -15.44 -1.20 -25.41
CA LEU A 281 -16.58 -1.14 -24.47
C LEU A 281 -17.65 -0.15 -24.91
N GLU A 282 -18.90 -0.44 -24.55
CA GLU A 282 -20.10 0.35 -24.87
C GLU A 282 -20.04 1.80 -24.34
N SER A 283 -19.14 2.13 -23.40
CA SER A 283 -18.99 3.50 -22.87
C SER A 283 -17.54 3.93 -22.69
N LYS A 284 -17.28 5.23 -22.92
CA LYS A 284 -15.98 5.91 -22.76
C LYS A 284 -15.50 5.97 -21.30
N TRP A 285 -16.38 5.77 -20.31
CA TRP A 285 -16.11 6.06 -18.89
C TRP A 285 -16.04 4.79 -18.04
N ASP A 286 -14.97 4.65 -17.26
CA ASP A 286 -14.75 3.47 -16.42
C ASP A 286 -15.58 3.51 -15.13
N THR A 287 -16.47 2.53 -14.95
CA THR A 287 -17.32 2.36 -13.76
C THR A 287 -16.71 1.46 -12.69
N ARG A 288 -15.56 0.83 -12.95
CA ARG A 288 -14.87 -0.04 -11.99
C ARG A 288 -14.32 0.78 -10.82
N VAL A 289 -14.35 0.19 -9.64
CA VAL A 289 -13.74 0.77 -8.43
C VAL A 289 -12.24 0.49 -8.44
N THR A 290 -11.44 1.53 -8.28
CA THR A 290 -9.97 1.44 -8.21
C THR A 290 -9.44 2.00 -6.89
N ASN A 291 -8.19 1.70 -6.55
CA ASN A 291 -7.53 2.33 -5.39
C ASN A 291 -7.49 3.87 -5.51
N GLY A 292 -7.35 4.39 -6.73
CA GLY A 292 -7.45 5.83 -7.03
C GLY A 292 -8.79 6.46 -6.64
N ASP A 293 -9.85 5.67 -6.52
CA ASP A 293 -11.16 6.15 -6.11
C ASP A 293 -11.38 6.16 -4.59
N LEU A 294 -10.55 5.41 -3.85
CA LEU A 294 -10.75 5.13 -2.43
C LEU A 294 -9.66 5.71 -1.53
N TYR A 295 -8.51 6.08 -2.08
CA TYR A 295 -7.35 6.53 -1.31
C TYR A 295 -6.88 7.92 -1.75
N CYS A 296 -6.62 8.78 -0.76
CA CYS A 296 -6.08 10.12 -0.98
C CYS A 296 -4.76 10.08 -1.76
N HIS A 297 -4.64 10.83 -2.85
CA HIS A 297 -3.43 10.89 -3.68
C HIS A 297 -2.23 11.58 -3.00
N ARG A 298 -2.45 12.16 -1.82
CA ARG A 298 -1.42 12.77 -0.99
C ARG A 298 -1.07 11.92 0.23
N CYS A 299 -2.02 11.75 1.15
CA CYS A 299 -1.75 11.09 2.43
C CYS A 299 -2.16 9.62 2.45
N LEU A 300 -2.65 9.04 1.35
CA LEU A 300 -3.10 7.64 1.28
C LEU A 300 -4.17 7.25 2.31
N LYS A 301 -4.85 8.22 2.94
CA LYS A 301 -6.00 7.93 3.80
C LYS A 301 -7.15 7.36 2.96
N HIS A 302 -7.68 6.22 3.39
CA HIS A 302 -8.89 5.64 2.82
C HIS A 302 -10.12 6.52 3.14
N THR A 303 -10.95 6.79 2.14
CA THR A 303 -12.22 7.50 2.34
C THR A 303 -13.17 7.34 1.17
N LEU A 304 -14.46 7.28 1.50
CA LEU A 304 -15.55 7.20 0.52
C LEU A 304 -16.02 8.58 0.01
N ALA A 305 -15.70 9.67 0.72
CA ALA A 305 -16.16 11.02 0.36
C ALA A 305 -15.02 11.94 -0.13
N MET A 306 -14.35 11.47 -1.18
CA MET A 306 -13.21 12.14 -1.81
C MET A 306 -13.56 13.56 -2.34
N VAL A 307 -12.59 14.47 -2.23
CA VAL A 307 -12.59 15.82 -2.80
C VAL A 307 -11.69 15.81 -4.03
N PRO A 308 -12.20 16.07 -5.24
CA PRO A 308 -11.37 16.03 -6.45
C PRO A 308 -10.51 17.28 -6.60
N CYS A 309 -9.50 17.20 -7.46
CA CYS A 309 -8.82 18.37 -8.00
C CYS A 309 -9.77 19.26 -8.82
N ASP A 310 -9.52 20.56 -8.82
CA ASP A 310 -10.25 21.50 -9.67
C ASP A 310 -9.85 21.42 -11.15
N GLY A 311 -8.57 21.11 -11.43
CA GLY A 311 -8.01 21.08 -12.80
C GLY A 311 -8.16 19.75 -13.55
N CYS A 312 -7.99 18.61 -12.87
CA CYS A 312 -8.07 17.28 -13.49
C CYS A 312 -9.18 16.42 -12.86
N SER A 313 -9.57 15.34 -13.54
CA SER A 313 -10.52 14.34 -13.04
C SER A 313 -9.87 13.18 -12.28
N TYR A 314 -8.53 13.09 -12.34
CA TYR A 314 -7.77 11.97 -11.81
C TYR A 314 -7.47 12.11 -10.31
N ALA A 315 -6.79 13.19 -9.91
CA ALA A 315 -6.32 13.35 -8.54
C ALA A 315 -7.46 13.68 -7.57
N LYS A 316 -7.50 12.95 -6.46
CA LYS A 316 -8.55 13.00 -5.44
C LYS A 316 -7.96 12.93 -4.04
N TYR A 317 -8.57 13.63 -3.11
CA TYR A 317 -8.03 13.87 -1.78
C TYR A 317 -9.07 13.60 -0.69
N CYS A 318 -8.61 13.27 0.51
CA CYS A 318 -9.55 13.02 1.61
C CYS A 318 -10.19 14.28 2.18
N SER A 319 -9.61 15.44 1.92
CA SER A 319 -10.09 16.74 2.40
C SER A 319 -9.59 17.88 1.50
N HIS A 320 -10.17 19.07 1.69
CA HIS A 320 -9.74 20.27 0.97
C HIS A 320 -8.32 20.68 1.38
N GLU A 321 -7.94 20.48 2.65
CA GLU A 321 -6.60 20.75 3.15
C GLU A 321 -5.57 19.84 2.46
N CYS A 322 -5.88 18.55 2.27
CA CYS A 322 -5.00 17.64 1.53
C CYS A 322 -4.87 18.02 0.05
N MET A 323 -5.98 18.46 -0.58
CA MET A 323 -5.96 18.94 -1.96
C MET A 323 -5.08 20.18 -2.09
N GLN A 324 -5.27 21.17 -1.22
CA GLN A 324 -4.54 22.44 -1.26
C GLN A 324 -3.04 22.22 -1.00
N GLN A 325 -2.68 21.45 0.03
CA GLN A 325 -1.28 21.15 0.31
C GLN A 325 -0.61 20.38 -0.84
N ALA A 326 -1.32 19.45 -1.49
CA ALA A 326 -0.79 18.79 -2.69
C ALA A 326 -0.59 19.79 -3.84
N TRP A 327 -1.57 20.68 -4.07
CA TRP A 327 -1.52 21.72 -5.11
C TRP A 327 -0.33 22.64 -4.94
N ASP A 328 -0.10 23.14 -3.72
CA ASP A 328 0.96 24.08 -3.39
C ASP A 328 2.36 23.45 -3.53
N LEU A 329 2.49 22.17 -3.16
CA LEU A 329 3.79 21.48 -3.13
C LEU A 329 4.20 20.87 -4.47
N TYR A 330 3.28 20.28 -5.24
CA TYR A 330 3.67 19.54 -6.45
C TYR A 330 2.56 19.41 -7.51
N HIS A 331 1.30 19.31 -7.11
CA HIS A 331 0.23 18.90 -8.02
C HIS A 331 -0.14 19.99 -9.04
N ASN A 332 0.10 21.27 -8.75
CA ASN A 332 -0.08 22.33 -9.75
C ASN A 332 0.76 22.12 -11.02
N ILE A 333 1.95 21.50 -10.90
CA ILE A 333 2.85 21.15 -12.00
C ILE A 333 2.48 19.78 -12.58
N GLU A 334 2.12 18.81 -11.72
CA GLU A 334 1.74 17.46 -12.18
C GLU A 334 0.38 17.41 -12.89
N CYS A 335 -0.55 18.28 -12.54
CA CYS A 335 -1.94 18.27 -13.02
C CYS A 335 -2.05 18.24 -14.55
N PRO A 336 -1.39 19.13 -15.32
CA PRO A 336 -1.43 19.06 -16.79
C PRO A 336 -0.66 17.86 -17.36
N LEU A 337 0.25 17.26 -16.60
CA LEU A 337 1.10 16.14 -17.02
C LEU A 337 0.51 14.77 -16.67
N GLY A 338 -0.68 14.70 -16.08
CA GLY A 338 -1.23 13.46 -15.51
C GLY A 338 -1.22 12.27 -16.47
N GLY A 339 -1.64 12.45 -17.72
CA GLY A 339 -1.63 11.38 -18.72
C GLY A 339 -0.21 10.94 -19.12
N LEU A 340 0.74 11.89 -19.15
CA LEU A 340 2.15 11.60 -19.41
C LEU A 340 2.79 10.85 -18.24
N LEU A 341 2.54 11.27 -17.01
CA LEU A 341 3.06 10.61 -15.80
C LEU A 341 2.52 9.17 -15.67
N LEU A 342 1.26 8.95 -16.02
CA LEU A 342 0.68 7.59 -16.10
C LEU A 342 1.36 6.73 -17.17
N ALA A 343 1.71 7.32 -18.33
CA ALA A 343 2.43 6.61 -19.40
C ALA A 343 3.90 6.32 -19.04
N LEU A 344 4.59 7.26 -18.38
CA LEU A 344 5.99 7.13 -17.96
C LEU A 344 6.17 6.30 -16.67
N GLY A 345 5.08 5.97 -15.99
CA GLY A 345 5.07 5.07 -14.84
C GLY A 345 5.38 5.76 -13.51
N VAL A 346 5.13 5.01 -12.43
CA VAL A 346 5.20 5.50 -11.05
C VAL A 346 6.60 5.97 -10.68
N PHE A 347 7.67 5.36 -11.19
CA PHE A 347 9.03 5.77 -10.87
C PHE A 347 9.36 7.16 -11.41
N CYS A 348 8.91 7.46 -12.63
CA CYS A 348 9.08 8.79 -13.21
C CYS A 348 8.27 9.84 -12.42
N HIS A 349 7.06 9.48 -11.98
CA HIS A 349 6.22 10.34 -11.14
C HIS A 349 6.86 10.59 -9.76
N VAL A 350 7.35 9.55 -9.09
CA VAL A 350 8.06 9.70 -7.81
C VAL A 350 9.30 10.57 -7.98
N ALA A 351 10.07 10.41 -9.06
CA ALA A 351 11.24 11.24 -9.33
C ALA A 351 10.88 12.73 -9.54
N LEU A 352 9.87 13.02 -10.35
CA LEU A 352 9.37 14.40 -10.51
C LEU A 352 8.95 14.99 -9.17
N ARG A 353 8.09 14.28 -8.42
CA ARG A 353 7.56 14.75 -7.15
C ARG A 353 8.64 14.96 -6.10
N SER A 354 9.61 14.04 -6.01
CA SER A 354 10.76 14.17 -5.11
C SER A 354 11.56 15.42 -5.39
N THR A 355 11.81 15.70 -6.67
CA THR A 355 12.56 16.89 -7.08
C THR A 355 11.74 18.15 -6.77
N LEU A 356 10.42 18.15 -7.04
CA LEU A 356 9.54 19.27 -6.71
C LEU A 356 9.51 19.59 -5.20
N LEU A 357 9.43 18.57 -4.35
CA LEU A 357 9.50 18.74 -2.89
C LEU A 357 10.85 19.34 -2.45
N ALA A 358 11.96 18.97 -3.10
CA ALA A 358 13.28 19.50 -2.81
C ALA A 358 13.41 21.03 -2.99
N ARG A 359 12.60 21.64 -3.88
CA ARG A 359 12.55 23.13 -4.04
C ARG A 359 12.19 23.82 -2.73
N PHE A 360 11.34 23.18 -1.94
CA PHE A 360 10.74 23.78 -0.76
C PHE A 360 11.57 23.55 0.52
N GLU A 361 12.61 22.71 0.49
CA GLU A 361 13.44 22.42 1.67
C GLU A 361 14.64 23.35 1.85
N ASP A 362 15.40 23.69 0.79
CA ASP A 362 16.43 24.77 0.76
C ASP A 362 17.09 24.80 -0.64
N ALA A 363 16.34 25.19 -1.69
CA ALA A 363 16.72 25.01 -3.10
C ALA A 363 18.18 25.41 -3.42
N GLY A 364 18.67 26.52 -2.87
CA GLY A 364 20.03 27.02 -3.13
C GLY A 364 21.17 26.13 -2.61
N LYS A 365 20.96 25.37 -1.51
CA LYS A 365 21.95 24.39 -1.00
C LYS A 365 21.87 23.09 -1.78
N VAL A 366 20.65 22.64 -2.08
CA VAL A 366 20.40 21.42 -2.87
C VAL A 366 20.97 21.58 -4.29
N LEU A 367 20.72 22.71 -4.95
CA LEU A 367 21.27 23.02 -6.28
C LEU A 367 22.80 23.11 -6.28
N LYS A 368 23.42 23.76 -5.29
CA LYS A 368 24.90 23.80 -5.18
C LYS A 368 25.50 22.41 -4.96
N LYS A 369 24.84 21.57 -4.15
CA LYS A 369 25.27 20.20 -3.86
C LYS A 369 25.07 19.29 -5.08
N LEU A 370 23.92 19.39 -5.75
CA LEU A 370 23.63 18.73 -7.02
C LEU A 370 24.69 19.13 -8.06
N CYS A 371 24.91 20.43 -8.30
CA CYS A 371 25.91 20.89 -9.25
C CYS A 371 27.34 20.43 -8.90
N GLY A 372 27.72 20.41 -7.60
CA GLY A 372 29.04 19.98 -7.15
C GLY A 372 29.29 18.47 -7.24
N GLU A 373 28.28 17.65 -6.92
CA GLU A 373 28.37 16.18 -6.98
C GLU A 373 28.06 15.61 -8.37
N ILE A 374 27.34 16.35 -9.22
CA ILE A 374 27.18 16.02 -10.64
C ILE A 374 28.50 16.22 -11.39
N SER A 375 29.35 17.14 -10.95
CA SER A 375 30.66 17.43 -11.56
C SER A 375 31.83 16.63 -10.96
N ASN A 376 31.65 16.01 -9.79
CA ASN A 376 32.67 15.16 -9.16
C ASN A 376 32.25 13.69 -9.25
N LYS A 377 33.19 12.82 -9.65
CA LYS A 377 33.02 11.36 -9.73
C LYS A 377 32.17 10.83 -8.59
N GLY A 378 31.13 10.06 -8.90
CA GLY A 378 30.38 9.32 -7.90
C GLY A 378 31.38 8.56 -7.02
N MET A 379 31.33 8.80 -5.72
CA MET A 379 32.15 8.09 -4.73
C MET A 379 31.69 6.63 -4.67
N CYS A 380 32.16 5.85 -5.64
CA CYS A 380 32.18 4.39 -5.68
C CYS A 380 33.30 3.96 -6.65
N SER A 381 34.55 4.16 -6.22
CA SER A 381 35.64 3.26 -6.61
C SER A 381 36.34 2.76 -5.33
N PRO A 382 36.63 1.46 -5.19
CA PRO A 382 37.33 0.90 -4.04
C PRO A 382 38.86 1.08 -4.18
N GLU A 383 39.31 2.27 -4.59
CA GLU A 383 40.72 2.60 -4.74
C GLU A 383 41.06 3.85 -3.92
N SER A 384 40.94 3.68 -2.60
CA SER A 384 41.76 4.45 -1.66
C SER A 384 42.30 3.49 -0.63
N GLU A 385 43.35 2.77 -1.03
CA GLU A 385 44.32 2.18 -0.10
C GLU A 385 44.87 3.31 0.78
N ASN A 386 44.19 3.63 1.88
CA ASN A 386 44.70 4.31 3.09
C ASN A 386 43.57 4.69 4.08
N LEU A 387 42.56 3.84 4.28
CA LEU A 387 41.58 3.96 5.36
C LEU A 387 41.74 2.81 6.35
N ILE A 388 42.93 2.73 6.94
CA ILE A 388 43.21 1.91 8.12
C ILE A 388 43.43 2.87 9.29
N GLN A 389 42.41 3.05 10.13
CA GLN A 389 42.66 3.11 11.55
C GLN A 389 41.53 2.43 12.31
N MET A 390 41.94 1.39 13.02
CA MET A 390 41.12 0.46 13.78
C MET A 390 40.23 1.16 14.81
N LEU A 391 38.96 0.77 14.86
CA LEU A 391 38.16 0.81 16.09
C LEU A 391 37.68 -0.61 16.39
N SER A 392 38.63 -1.42 16.80
CA SER A 392 38.41 -2.60 17.63
C SER A 392 39.12 -2.38 18.97
N SER A 393 38.56 -2.98 20.02
CA SER A 393 38.97 -2.99 21.44
C SER A 393 38.73 -1.72 22.27
N ASP A 394 37.56 -1.69 22.94
CA ASP A 394 37.50 -1.31 24.36
C ASP A 394 37.86 -2.55 25.19
N VAL A 395 39.12 -2.66 25.58
CA VAL A 395 39.56 -3.24 26.85
C VAL A 395 40.52 -2.22 27.45
N GLY A 396 40.29 -1.85 28.70
CA GLY A 396 40.68 -0.57 29.30
C GLY A 396 42.17 -0.18 29.29
N GLY A 397 42.40 1.11 29.46
CA GLY A 397 43.71 1.71 29.70
C GLY A 397 43.68 3.23 29.46
N GLU A 398 44.14 4.00 30.43
CA GLU A 398 44.05 5.46 30.50
C GLU A 398 44.94 6.23 29.49
N SER A 399 44.43 7.39 29.08
CA SER A 399 45.12 8.67 28.85
C SER A 399 45.84 9.00 27.52
N GLU A 400 45.52 10.24 27.10
CA GLU A 400 46.28 11.24 26.33
C GLU A 400 46.16 11.37 24.78
N LYS A 401 45.46 12.46 24.42
CA LYS A 401 45.84 13.58 23.52
C LYS A 401 45.52 13.51 22.01
N ASN A 402 44.51 14.32 21.67
CA ASN A 402 44.48 15.32 20.60
C ASN A 402 45.06 14.95 19.22
N GLY A 403 44.20 14.37 18.39
CA GLY A 403 44.18 14.58 16.94
C GLY A 403 42.75 14.84 16.48
N LYS A 404 42.42 16.06 16.03
CA LYS A 404 41.17 16.36 15.33
C LYS A 404 41.22 15.68 13.95
N GLY A 405 40.99 14.38 13.92
CA GLY A 405 40.62 13.69 12.67
C GLY A 405 39.25 14.20 12.26
N VAL A 406 39.18 14.96 11.16
CA VAL A 406 37.90 15.32 10.55
C VAL A 406 37.26 14.01 10.08
N LYS A 407 36.38 13.43 10.90
CA LYS A 407 35.55 12.30 10.50
C LYS A 407 34.72 12.79 9.31
N THR A 408 34.93 12.18 8.14
CA THR A 408 34.07 12.43 6.98
C THR A 408 32.62 12.13 7.39
N PRO A 409 31.68 13.05 7.16
CA PRO A 409 30.29 12.86 7.57
C PRO A 409 29.68 11.70 6.80
N VAL A 410 28.85 10.90 7.48
CA VAL A 410 28.14 9.77 6.87
C VAL A 410 27.21 10.31 5.76
N PRO A 411 27.24 9.77 4.53
CA PRO A 411 26.37 10.23 3.45
C PRO A 411 24.88 10.24 3.84
N GLY A 412 24.22 11.37 3.62
CA GLY A 412 22.82 11.61 4.00
C GLY A 412 22.63 12.30 5.36
N CYS A 413 23.67 12.34 6.21
CA CYS A 413 23.65 13.16 7.42
C CYS A 413 23.81 14.65 7.11
N ASP A 414 23.30 15.49 8.01
CA ASP A 414 23.55 16.91 8.05
C ASP A 414 24.95 17.24 8.60
N ILE A 415 25.25 18.54 8.77
CA ILE A 415 26.53 19.02 9.30
C ILE A 415 26.78 18.61 10.76
N ASN A 416 25.73 18.25 11.51
CA ASN A 416 25.80 17.79 12.89
C ASN A 416 25.90 16.26 12.98
N GLY A 417 25.88 15.56 11.84
CA GLY A 417 25.89 14.10 11.79
C GLY A 417 24.50 13.46 11.96
N LYS A 418 23.43 14.25 11.95
CA LYS A 418 22.05 13.78 12.08
C LYS A 418 21.49 13.32 10.74
N TYR A 419 20.94 12.12 10.69
CA TYR A 419 20.25 11.55 9.53
C TYR A 419 18.75 11.78 9.69
N GLU A 420 18.12 12.41 8.70
CA GLU A 420 16.71 12.80 8.78
C GLU A 420 15.96 12.46 7.49
N ASN A 421 14.64 12.43 7.58
CA ASN A 421 13.76 12.28 6.44
C ASN A 421 13.68 13.57 5.62
N ASN A 422 14.67 13.79 4.75
CA ASN A 422 14.79 14.96 3.89
C ASN A 422 15.42 14.60 2.54
N TYR A 423 15.45 15.57 1.62
CA TYR A 423 16.00 15.36 0.29
C TYR A 423 17.49 14.97 0.31
N ASN A 424 18.27 15.48 1.28
CA ASN A 424 19.68 15.13 1.40
C ASN A 424 19.85 13.62 1.64
N ALA A 425 19.08 13.02 2.55
CA ALA A 425 19.12 11.60 2.79
C ALA A 425 18.70 10.79 1.53
N VAL A 426 17.59 11.19 0.90
CA VAL A 426 17.09 10.57 -0.36
C VAL A 426 18.14 10.63 -1.47
N PHE A 427 18.80 11.77 -1.64
CA PHE A 427 19.81 11.94 -2.68
C PHE A 427 21.01 11.01 -2.48
N HIS A 428 21.37 10.65 -1.25
CA HIS A 428 22.49 9.74 -0.96
C HIS A 428 22.07 8.26 -0.89
N LEU A 429 20.84 7.91 -1.24
CA LEU A 429 20.46 6.50 -1.42
C LEU A 429 21.23 5.87 -2.59
N LEU A 430 21.49 4.56 -2.55
CA LEU A 430 22.35 3.90 -3.53
C LEU A 430 21.61 3.68 -4.86
N PRO A 431 22.10 4.22 -6.00
CA PRO A 431 21.49 3.99 -7.31
C PRO A 431 21.98 2.70 -7.99
N HIS A 432 23.15 2.19 -7.62
CA HIS A 432 23.87 1.12 -8.33
C HIS A 432 23.98 1.36 -9.84
N THR A 433 24.21 2.62 -10.25
CA THR A 433 24.27 3.06 -11.66
C THR A 433 25.22 2.21 -12.51
N GLU A 434 26.30 1.73 -11.91
CA GLU A 434 27.30 0.85 -12.51
C GLU A 434 26.78 -0.54 -12.89
N ASN A 435 25.76 -1.05 -12.19
CA ASN A 435 25.21 -2.39 -12.38
C ASN A 435 23.97 -2.41 -13.30
N HIS A 436 23.42 -1.23 -13.64
CA HIS A 436 22.29 -1.11 -14.56
C HIS A 436 22.72 -1.33 -16.01
N SER A 437 21.89 -2.03 -16.79
CA SER A 437 22.17 -2.23 -18.21
C SER A 437 22.12 -0.89 -18.97
N PRO A 438 22.91 -0.71 -20.04
CA PRO A 438 22.85 0.49 -20.88
C PRO A 438 21.45 0.80 -21.42
N GLU A 439 20.70 -0.22 -21.83
CA GLU A 439 19.32 -0.11 -22.31
C GLU A 439 18.42 0.51 -21.25
N TYR A 440 18.54 0.05 -20.00
CA TYR A 440 17.73 0.54 -18.89
C TYR A 440 18.10 1.98 -18.51
N LYS A 441 19.41 2.30 -18.48
CA LYS A 441 19.91 3.67 -18.28
C LYS A 441 19.36 4.62 -19.35
N PHE A 442 19.40 4.20 -20.63
CA PHE A 442 18.86 4.96 -21.74
C PHE A 442 17.34 5.15 -21.65
N LEU A 443 16.59 4.10 -21.29
CA LEU A 443 15.15 4.19 -21.05
C LEU A 443 14.79 5.24 -20.00
N CYS A 444 15.48 5.22 -18.86
CA CYS A 444 15.26 6.19 -17.79
C CYS A 444 15.61 7.61 -18.25
N ALA A 445 16.78 7.78 -18.87
CA ALA A 445 17.27 9.08 -19.31
C ALA A 445 16.38 9.70 -20.40
N LEU A 446 15.93 8.92 -21.39
CA LEU A 446 15.05 9.41 -22.44
C LEU A 446 13.64 9.74 -21.92
N SER A 447 13.12 8.93 -20.98
CA SER A 447 11.84 9.20 -20.31
C SER A 447 11.86 10.51 -19.53
N VAL A 448 12.92 10.74 -18.75
CA VAL A 448 13.12 12.00 -18.00
C VAL A 448 13.33 13.18 -18.97
N SER A 449 14.06 12.98 -20.07
CA SER A 449 14.27 14.02 -21.09
C SER A 449 12.93 14.47 -21.71
N ALA A 450 12.06 13.52 -22.05
CA ALA A 450 10.73 13.84 -22.58
C ALA A 450 9.87 14.60 -21.56
N LEU A 451 9.94 14.23 -20.28
CA LEU A 451 9.26 14.96 -19.20
C LEU A 451 9.78 16.39 -19.06
N CYS A 452 11.11 16.59 -19.07
CA CYS A 452 11.74 17.92 -19.04
C CYS A 452 11.27 18.80 -20.19
N LYS A 453 11.18 18.25 -21.42
CA LYS A 453 10.67 18.99 -22.58
C LYS A 453 9.24 19.48 -22.41
N GLN A 454 8.36 18.66 -21.82
CA GLN A 454 6.99 19.07 -21.56
C GLN A 454 6.88 20.12 -20.44
N LEU A 455 7.79 20.08 -19.46
CA LEU A 455 7.91 21.13 -18.44
C LEU A 455 8.37 22.48 -19.04
N GLU A 456 9.34 22.46 -19.96
CA GLU A 456 9.79 23.66 -20.72
C GLU A 456 8.64 24.33 -21.50
N ALA A 457 7.86 23.51 -22.20
CA ALA A 457 6.73 23.98 -22.99
C ALA A 457 5.60 24.57 -22.11
N ALA A 458 5.34 23.97 -20.95
CA ALA A 458 4.33 24.45 -20.01
C ALA A 458 4.72 25.80 -19.37
N ASP A 459 6.00 26.02 -19.07
CA ASP A 459 6.49 27.27 -18.48
C ASP A 459 6.42 28.44 -19.48
N SER A 460 6.76 28.17 -20.74
CA SER A 460 6.73 29.17 -21.83
C SER A 460 5.33 29.68 -22.20
N SER A 461 4.28 29.02 -21.69
CA SER A 461 2.88 29.33 -22.01
C SER A 461 2.15 30.17 -20.93
N LYS A 462 2.82 30.51 -19.83
CA LYS A 462 2.25 31.35 -18.77
C LYS A 462 2.48 32.85 -19.06
N PRO A 463 1.44 33.71 -18.98
CA PRO A 463 1.62 35.16 -19.10
C PRO A 463 2.40 35.69 -17.88
N GLU A 464 3.31 36.64 -18.14
CA GLU A 464 4.25 37.29 -17.21
C GLU A 464 3.71 37.40 -15.76
N ALA A 465 4.13 36.46 -14.90
CA ALA A 465 4.12 36.68 -13.46
C ALA A 465 5.38 37.50 -13.11
N ALA A 466 5.27 38.43 -12.17
CA ALA A 466 6.32 39.39 -11.77
C ALA A 466 7.55 38.75 -11.07
N VAL A 467 7.80 37.46 -11.27
CA VAL A 467 8.96 36.71 -10.77
C VAL A 467 9.56 35.96 -11.97
N PRO A 468 10.88 36.04 -12.23
CA PRO A 468 11.49 35.35 -13.37
C PRO A 468 11.19 33.84 -13.33
N PRO A 469 11.00 33.16 -14.47
CA PRO A 469 10.78 31.71 -14.48
C PRO A 469 12.08 31.00 -14.06
N VAL A 470 12.12 30.55 -12.81
CA VAL A 470 13.26 29.84 -12.19
C VAL A 470 13.56 28.49 -12.87
N LEU A 471 12.61 27.92 -13.65
CA LEU A 471 12.75 26.59 -14.23
C LEU A 471 13.80 26.49 -15.36
N CYS A 472 13.86 27.46 -16.27
CA CYS A 472 14.50 27.29 -17.58
C CYS A 472 16.03 27.09 -17.55
N SER A 473 16.77 27.79 -16.68
CA SER A 473 18.22 27.62 -16.53
C SER A 473 18.61 26.41 -15.67
N GLU A 474 17.67 25.82 -14.93
CA GLU A 474 17.91 24.73 -13.99
C GLU A 474 17.48 23.36 -14.51
N LEU A 475 16.68 23.29 -15.59
CA LEU A 475 16.06 22.06 -16.10
C LEU A 475 17.03 20.89 -16.34
N ASN A 476 18.29 21.15 -16.70
CA ASN A 476 19.32 20.13 -16.80
C ASN A 476 19.69 19.53 -15.43
N VAL A 477 19.80 20.35 -14.38
CA VAL A 477 20.08 19.88 -13.02
C VAL A 477 18.90 19.05 -12.50
N TRP A 478 17.68 19.50 -12.79
CA TRP A 478 16.44 18.78 -12.49
C TRP A 478 16.36 17.44 -13.22
N GLY A 479 16.69 17.43 -14.51
CA GLY A 479 16.76 16.22 -15.32
C GLY A 479 17.75 15.19 -14.77
N VAL A 480 18.95 15.63 -14.38
CA VAL A 480 19.94 14.74 -13.77
C VAL A 480 19.50 14.23 -12.40
N ALA A 481 18.88 15.08 -11.58
CA ALA A 481 18.33 14.68 -10.27
C ALA A 481 17.20 13.64 -10.43
N MET A 482 16.26 13.87 -11.35
CA MET A 482 15.19 12.94 -11.66
C MET A 482 15.72 11.61 -12.22
N LEU A 483 16.74 11.66 -13.11
CA LEU A 483 17.38 10.46 -13.63
C LEU A 483 18.03 9.64 -12.50
N LYS A 484 18.79 10.30 -11.61
CA LYS A 484 19.39 9.63 -10.45
C LYS A 484 18.33 8.94 -9.61
N GLN A 485 17.25 9.64 -9.27
CA GLN A 485 16.15 9.09 -8.48
C GLN A 485 15.47 7.92 -9.18
N MET A 486 15.19 8.04 -10.47
CA MET A 486 14.58 6.95 -11.23
C MET A 486 15.42 5.67 -11.17
N LEU A 487 16.75 5.78 -11.20
CA LEU A 487 17.68 4.66 -11.01
C LEU A 487 17.75 4.16 -9.55
N GLN A 488 17.63 5.05 -8.56
CA GLN A 488 17.58 4.69 -7.13
C GLN A 488 16.33 3.92 -6.74
N LEU A 489 15.19 4.19 -7.39
CA LEU A 489 13.90 3.62 -7.00
C LEU A 489 13.85 2.10 -7.11
N GLN A 490 14.61 1.49 -8.02
CA GLN A 490 14.68 0.03 -8.11
C GLN A 490 15.15 -0.62 -6.80
N CYS A 491 16.07 0.03 -6.09
CA CYS A 491 16.70 -0.49 -4.87
C CYS A 491 16.13 0.10 -3.57
N ASN A 492 15.53 1.28 -3.61
CA ASN A 492 15.18 2.03 -2.40
C ASN A 492 13.68 2.39 -2.30
N ALA A 493 12.89 2.15 -3.34
CA ALA A 493 11.45 2.39 -3.26
C ALA A 493 10.77 1.31 -2.42
N GLN A 494 9.87 1.72 -1.54
CA GLN A 494 9.03 0.81 -0.77
C GLN A 494 7.64 0.73 -1.37
N ALA A 495 7.14 -0.50 -1.47
CA ALA A 495 5.76 -0.79 -1.75
C ALA A 495 4.93 -0.50 -0.49
N ILE A 496 4.19 0.61 -0.48
CA ILE A 496 3.24 0.89 0.61
C ILE A 496 2.05 -0.04 0.41
N THR A 497 1.83 -0.94 1.35
CA THR A 497 0.80 -1.97 1.27
C THR A 497 -0.31 -1.71 2.26
N THR A 498 -1.54 -2.05 1.87
CA THR A 498 -2.71 -2.06 2.75
C THR A 498 -3.37 -3.43 2.72
N ILE A 499 -4.02 -3.80 3.81
CA ILE A 499 -4.84 -4.99 3.89
C ILE A 499 -6.20 -4.65 3.27
N GLN A 500 -6.55 -5.31 2.16
CA GLN A 500 -7.85 -5.18 1.53
C GLN A 500 -8.69 -6.40 1.86
N GLN A 501 -9.86 -6.19 2.48
CA GLN A 501 -10.81 -7.27 2.74
C GLN A 501 -11.45 -7.74 1.42
N THR A 502 -11.48 -9.05 1.20
CA THR A 502 -12.07 -9.74 0.05
C THR A 502 -13.36 -10.44 0.47
N GLY A 503 -14.51 -9.82 0.16
CA GLY A 503 -15.84 -10.39 0.46
C GLY A 503 -16.95 -9.34 0.44
N SER A 504 -18.20 -9.77 0.26
CA SER A 504 -19.36 -8.92 0.57
C SER A 504 -19.45 -8.74 2.09
N LYS A 505 -20.05 -7.64 2.57
CA LYS A 505 -20.36 -7.45 4.01
C LYS A 505 -21.25 -8.56 4.62
N GLU A 506 -21.72 -9.50 3.80
CA GLU A 506 -22.53 -10.66 4.20
C GLU A 506 -21.68 -11.90 4.54
N ASN A 507 -20.36 -11.89 4.29
CA ASN A 507 -19.48 -12.99 4.69
C ASN A 507 -19.07 -12.87 6.16
N ASN A 508 -19.32 -13.92 6.95
CA ASN A 508 -19.03 -13.96 8.38
C ASN A 508 -17.54 -14.16 8.74
N ILE A 509 -16.67 -14.36 7.74
CA ILE A 509 -15.21 -14.38 7.88
C ILE A 509 -14.63 -13.36 6.90
N THR A 510 -13.75 -12.50 7.41
CA THR A 510 -12.98 -11.59 6.58
C THR A 510 -11.80 -12.34 5.94
N ASP A 511 -11.85 -12.52 4.63
CA ASP A 511 -10.62 -12.79 3.87
C ASP A 511 -9.92 -11.46 3.60
N SER A 512 -8.59 -11.48 3.59
CA SER A 512 -7.82 -10.24 3.48
C SER A 512 -6.55 -10.47 2.68
N ARG A 513 -6.26 -9.55 1.77
CA ARG A 513 -5.06 -9.61 0.93
C ARG A 513 -4.24 -8.34 1.11
N LEU A 514 -2.92 -8.50 1.20
CA LEU A 514 -2.01 -7.37 1.07
C LEU A 514 -2.02 -6.88 -0.38
N VAL A 515 -2.38 -5.62 -0.59
CA VAL A 515 -2.34 -4.98 -1.91
C VAL A 515 -1.34 -3.84 -1.87
N ARG A 516 -0.49 -3.77 -2.89
CA ARG A 516 0.41 -2.63 -3.10
C ARG A 516 -0.41 -1.41 -3.51
N LEU A 517 -0.59 -0.50 -2.57
CA LEU A 517 -1.38 0.71 -2.73
C LEU A 517 -0.58 1.80 -3.45
N ALA A 518 0.64 2.03 -3.02
CA ALA A 518 1.48 3.13 -3.48
C ALA A 518 2.95 2.72 -3.52
N THR A 519 3.77 3.61 -4.05
CA THR A 519 5.22 3.54 -4.01
C THR A 519 5.74 4.77 -3.28
N GLY A 520 6.62 4.60 -2.30
CA GLY A 520 7.21 5.72 -1.56
C GLY A 520 8.69 5.55 -1.26
N ILE A 521 9.34 6.62 -0.83
CA ILE A 521 10.74 6.62 -0.37
C ILE A 521 10.77 6.94 1.12
N PHE A 522 11.51 6.12 1.85
CA PHE A 522 11.66 6.18 3.31
C PHE A 522 13.16 6.12 3.63
N PRO A 523 13.86 7.26 3.63
CA PRO A 523 15.33 7.26 3.70
C PRO A 523 15.91 6.63 4.97
N VAL A 524 15.22 6.65 6.12
CA VAL A 524 15.66 5.96 7.35
C VAL A 524 15.41 4.46 7.24
N VAL A 525 14.22 4.03 6.79
CA VAL A 525 13.93 2.62 6.53
C VAL A 525 14.89 2.02 5.51
N SER A 526 15.33 2.78 4.50
CA SER A 526 16.31 2.34 3.50
C SER A 526 17.72 2.08 4.06
N LEU A 527 17.98 2.38 5.34
CA LEU A 527 19.22 1.99 6.03
C LEU A 527 19.18 0.54 6.57
N LEU A 528 18.01 -0.11 6.55
CA LEU A 528 17.87 -1.50 6.98
C LEU A 528 18.38 -2.43 5.87
N ASN A 529 19.40 -3.22 6.19
CA ASN A 529 19.92 -4.24 5.28
C ASN A 529 19.03 -5.48 5.21
N HIS A 530 19.24 -6.28 4.17
CA HIS A 530 18.45 -7.47 3.90
C HIS A 530 18.87 -8.70 4.70
N SER A 531 17.88 -9.43 5.24
CA SER A 531 17.96 -10.86 5.54
C SER A 531 16.72 -11.58 5.01
N CYS A 532 16.89 -12.79 4.45
CA CYS A 532 15.76 -13.63 4.04
C CYS A 532 14.94 -14.14 5.24
N SER A 533 15.49 -14.02 6.46
CA SER A 533 14.85 -14.26 7.76
C SER A 533 15.11 -13.02 8.61
N PRO A 534 14.30 -11.97 8.49
CA PRO A 534 14.52 -10.70 9.16
C PRO A 534 14.19 -10.80 10.66
N ASN A 535 14.79 -9.92 11.46
CA ASN A 535 14.47 -9.75 12.88
C ASN A 535 13.51 -8.56 13.13
N THR A 536 12.94 -8.02 12.05
CA THR A 536 11.96 -6.94 12.08
C THR A 536 10.70 -7.28 11.28
N SER A 537 9.63 -6.54 11.57
CA SER A 537 8.41 -6.49 10.79
C SER A 537 8.08 -5.06 10.40
N MET A 538 7.60 -4.90 9.17
CA MET A 538 7.22 -3.61 8.60
C MET A 538 5.70 -3.58 8.39
N SER A 539 5.08 -2.49 8.79
CA SER A 539 3.68 -2.22 8.48
C SER A 539 3.48 -0.75 8.11
N PHE A 540 2.36 -0.46 7.44
CA PHE A 540 2.02 0.89 7.00
C PHE A 540 0.68 1.33 7.56
N VAL A 541 0.63 2.58 8.03
CA VAL A 541 -0.61 3.30 8.27
C VAL A 541 -0.58 4.53 7.39
N SER A 542 -1.41 4.56 6.35
CA SER A 542 -1.40 5.64 5.36
C SER A 542 -0.01 5.78 4.71
N THR A 543 0.67 6.92 4.83
CA THR A 543 2.04 7.14 4.33
C THR A 543 3.14 6.80 5.35
N VAL A 544 2.78 6.42 6.58
CA VAL A 544 3.73 6.17 7.66
C VAL A 544 4.14 4.71 7.69
N ALA A 545 5.44 4.45 7.58
CA ALA A 545 6.06 3.16 7.81
C ALA A 545 6.42 2.98 9.28
N THR A 546 6.12 1.82 9.84
CA THR A 546 6.58 1.42 11.17
C THR A 546 7.40 0.14 11.09
N ILE A 547 8.54 0.13 11.80
CA ILE A 547 9.43 -1.02 11.91
C ILE A 547 9.43 -1.46 13.37
N ARG A 548 9.03 -2.70 13.63
CA ARG A 548 9.03 -3.32 14.96
C ARG A 548 9.96 -4.51 15.00
N ALA A 549 10.55 -4.80 16.14
CA ALA A 549 11.29 -6.03 16.35
C ALA A 549 10.33 -7.24 16.29
N SER A 550 10.56 -8.21 15.40
CA SER A 550 9.76 -9.44 15.35
C SER A 550 10.25 -10.51 16.32
N GLU A 551 11.50 -10.39 16.74
CA GLU A 551 12.16 -11.28 17.69
C GLU A 551 13.09 -10.48 18.61
N LYS A 552 13.71 -11.15 19.59
CA LYS A 552 14.69 -10.50 20.46
C LYS A 552 15.92 -10.12 19.63
N ILE A 553 16.35 -8.85 19.71
CA ILE A 553 17.58 -8.36 19.08
C ILE A 553 18.55 -7.98 20.19
N GLY A 554 19.67 -8.69 20.29
CA GLY A 554 20.71 -8.42 21.28
C GLY A 554 21.51 -7.16 20.94
N LYS A 555 22.04 -6.49 21.96
CA LYS A 555 22.95 -5.34 21.78
C LYS A 555 24.08 -5.66 20.79
N GLY A 556 24.29 -4.76 19.83
CA GLY A 556 25.32 -4.86 18.79
C GLY A 556 24.92 -5.69 17.57
N GLN A 557 23.77 -6.38 17.60
CA GLN A 557 23.26 -7.08 16.42
C GLN A 557 22.71 -6.08 15.39
N GLU A 558 22.81 -6.47 14.11
CA GLU A 558 22.25 -5.71 12.99
C GLU A 558 20.72 -5.83 12.98
N ILE A 559 20.05 -4.73 12.68
CA ILE A 559 18.60 -4.66 12.53
C ILE A 559 18.31 -4.87 11.05
N LEU A 560 17.63 -5.98 10.73
CA LEU A 560 17.53 -6.53 9.39
C LEU A 560 16.08 -6.58 8.92
N HIS A 561 15.86 -6.20 7.67
CA HIS A 561 14.58 -6.22 6.99
C HIS A 561 14.56 -7.25 5.84
N CYS A 562 13.38 -7.61 5.31
CA CYS A 562 13.27 -8.49 4.15
C CYS A 562 12.80 -7.70 2.92
N TYR A 563 13.63 -7.65 1.87
CA TYR A 563 13.36 -6.89 0.63
C TYR A 563 12.34 -7.57 -0.30
N GLY A 564 11.58 -8.54 0.21
CA GLY A 564 10.64 -9.39 -0.53
C GLY A 564 11.04 -10.87 -0.54
N PRO A 565 12.27 -11.25 -0.92
CA PRO A 565 12.72 -12.65 -0.94
C PRO A 565 12.83 -13.29 0.46
N HIS A 566 11.73 -13.85 0.96
CA HIS A 566 11.64 -14.48 2.27
C HIS A 566 11.83 -16.00 2.22
N HIS A 567 12.54 -16.57 3.20
CA HIS A 567 12.90 -18.00 3.21
C HIS A 567 11.70 -18.95 3.36
N SER A 568 10.60 -18.49 3.95
CA SER A 568 9.36 -19.29 4.11
C SER A 568 8.49 -19.32 2.85
N ARG A 569 8.80 -18.52 1.83
CA ARG A 569 7.94 -18.34 0.64
C ARG A 569 8.61 -18.76 -0.66
N MET A 570 9.93 -18.88 -0.66
CA MET A 570 10.75 -19.02 -1.85
C MET A 570 12.01 -19.82 -1.54
N GLY A 571 12.45 -20.69 -2.44
CA GLY A 571 13.73 -21.39 -2.33
C GLY A 571 14.95 -20.48 -2.56
N VAL A 572 16.12 -20.90 -2.08
CA VAL A 572 17.35 -20.08 -2.07
C VAL A 572 17.78 -19.63 -3.46
N ALA A 573 17.62 -20.46 -4.49
CA ALA A 573 17.99 -20.09 -5.87
C ALA A 573 17.18 -18.87 -6.35
N ASP A 574 15.85 -18.94 -6.20
CA ASP A 574 14.96 -17.84 -6.60
C ASP A 574 15.18 -16.59 -5.75
N ARG A 575 15.44 -16.75 -4.45
CA ARG A 575 15.76 -15.61 -3.58
C ARG A 575 17.02 -14.89 -4.05
N GLN A 576 18.10 -15.63 -4.31
CA GLN A 576 19.35 -15.07 -4.79
C GLN A 576 19.18 -14.41 -6.17
N GLN A 577 18.45 -15.06 -7.08
CA GLN A 577 18.17 -14.48 -8.40
C GLN A 577 17.44 -13.14 -8.29
N LYS A 578 16.37 -13.05 -7.49
CA LYS A 578 15.61 -11.82 -7.28
C LYS A 578 16.46 -10.71 -6.65
N LEU A 579 17.28 -11.06 -5.66
CA LEU A 579 18.19 -10.10 -5.02
C LEU A 579 19.25 -9.58 -5.97
N ARG A 580 19.87 -10.44 -6.78
CA ARG A 580 20.82 -10.01 -7.83
C ARG A 580 20.16 -9.14 -8.89
N SER A 581 18.98 -9.52 -9.36
CA SER A 581 18.31 -8.79 -10.45
C SER A 581 17.85 -7.40 -10.05
N GLN A 582 17.43 -7.23 -8.79
CA GLN A 582 16.86 -5.97 -8.32
C GLN A 582 17.86 -5.13 -7.53
N TYR A 583 18.62 -5.75 -6.62
CA TYR A 583 19.48 -5.08 -5.64
C TYR A 583 20.98 -5.35 -5.85
N PHE A 584 21.36 -6.13 -6.87
CA PHE A 584 22.75 -6.33 -7.30
C PHE A 584 23.69 -6.97 -6.27
N PHE A 585 23.17 -7.78 -5.34
CA PHE A 585 24.01 -8.48 -4.35
C PHE A 585 23.58 -9.94 -4.12
N ASP A 586 24.50 -10.71 -3.53
CA ASP A 586 24.30 -12.07 -3.06
C ASP A 586 24.04 -12.10 -1.54
N CYS A 587 22.92 -12.69 -1.11
CA CYS A 587 22.58 -12.76 0.31
C CYS A 587 23.35 -13.87 1.03
N GLY A 588 24.13 -13.47 2.03
CA GLY A 588 24.87 -14.37 2.93
C GLY A 588 24.15 -14.73 4.23
N CYS A 589 22.84 -14.48 4.38
CA CYS A 589 22.15 -14.67 5.67
C CYS A 589 22.11 -16.15 6.13
N PRO A 590 21.93 -16.42 7.44
CA PRO A 590 21.89 -17.78 7.98
C PRO A 590 20.87 -18.71 7.29
N ALA A 591 19.72 -18.18 6.89
CA ALA A 591 18.71 -18.96 6.17
C ALA A 591 19.21 -19.44 4.80
N CYS A 592 19.86 -18.56 4.03
CA CYS A 592 20.47 -18.90 2.74
C CYS A 592 21.62 -19.90 2.89
N GLN A 593 22.47 -19.74 3.92
CA GLN A 593 23.57 -20.67 4.17
C GLN A 593 23.04 -22.06 4.55
N LYS A 594 22.12 -22.12 5.50
CA LYS A 594 21.51 -23.38 5.98
C LYS A 594 20.86 -24.17 4.85
N GLU A 595 20.15 -23.49 3.95
CA GLU A 595 19.48 -24.13 2.81
C GLU A 595 20.47 -24.64 1.77
N LYS A 596 21.55 -23.89 1.48
CA LYS A 596 22.64 -24.35 0.58
C LYS A 596 23.34 -25.61 1.09
N HIS A 597 23.42 -25.79 2.41
CA HIS A 597 24.05 -26.96 3.04
C HIS A 597 23.11 -28.16 3.22
N ARG A 598 21.79 -28.01 3.04
CA ARG A 598 20.84 -29.14 3.09
C ARG A 598 20.92 -29.93 1.79
N ALA A 599 21.33 -31.20 1.88
CA ALA A 599 21.30 -32.14 0.75
C ALA A 599 19.84 -32.47 0.36
N ALA A 600 19.49 -32.22 -0.92
CA ALA A 600 18.41 -32.78 -1.75
C ALA A 600 16.95 -32.91 -1.22
N VAL A 601 16.66 -32.70 0.06
CA VAL A 601 15.31 -32.76 0.62
C VAL A 601 14.78 -31.34 0.78
N GLY A 602 13.86 -30.95 -0.10
CA GLY A 602 13.18 -29.66 -0.06
C GLY A 602 12.34 -29.48 1.22
N PRO A 603 11.85 -28.26 1.49
CA PRO A 603 10.96 -28.02 2.61
C PRO A 603 9.69 -28.88 2.50
N ARG A 604 9.16 -29.34 3.65
CA ARG A 604 7.94 -30.17 3.69
C ARG A 604 6.72 -29.47 3.07
N TRP A 605 6.66 -28.14 3.14
CA TRP A 605 5.59 -27.34 2.56
C TRP A 605 5.63 -27.21 1.02
N GLU A 606 6.64 -27.80 0.37
CA GLU A 606 6.74 -28.00 -1.09
C GLU A 606 6.95 -29.48 -1.46
N ALA A 607 6.89 -30.39 -0.49
CA ALA A 607 7.29 -31.77 -0.71
C ALA A 607 6.21 -32.57 -1.45
N PHE A 608 6.67 -33.31 -2.47
CA PHE A 608 5.88 -34.34 -3.12
C PHE A 608 5.95 -35.66 -2.34
N CYS A 609 4.86 -36.42 -2.37
CA CYS A 609 4.72 -37.70 -1.71
C CYS A 609 4.45 -38.83 -2.71
N CYS A 610 4.90 -40.03 -2.36
CA CYS A 610 4.68 -41.24 -3.13
C CYS A 610 3.20 -41.65 -3.05
N SER A 611 2.57 -41.82 -4.21
CA SER A 611 1.16 -42.24 -4.30
C SER A 611 0.86 -43.63 -3.72
N ARG A 612 1.89 -44.48 -3.54
CA ARG A 612 1.71 -45.84 -2.99
C ARG A 612 1.84 -45.92 -1.48
N CYS A 613 2.77 -45.17 -0.89
CA CYS A 613 3.10 -45.32 0.54
C CYS A 613 3.13 -44.01 1.33
N GLY A 614 2.89 -42.86 0.69
CA GLY A 614 2.87 -41.55 1.32
C GLY A 614 4.24 -40.98 1.73
N ALA A 615 5.33 -41.74 1.57
CA ALA A 615 6.67 -41.25 1.89
C ALA A 615 7.10 -40.11 0.96
N VAL A 616 7.89 -39.16 1.48
CA VAL A 616 8.41 -38.02 0.72
C VAL A 616 9.30 -38.50 -0.41
N LEU A 617 9.09 -37.96 -1.60
CA LEU A 617 9.90 -38.22 -2.79
C LEU A 617 11.18 -37.36 -2.76
N GLN A 618 12.32 -37.92 -3.16
CA GLN A 618 13.63 -37.28 -3.13
C GLN A 618 14.36 -37.45 -4.46
N GLY A 619 15.16 -36.46 -4.85
CA GLY A 619 15.94 -36.50 -6.10
C GLY A 619 15.92 -35.19 -6.89
N GLY A 620 16.60 -35.20 -8.03
CA GLY A 620 16.64 -34.09 -9.00
C GLY A 620 15.45 -34.17 -9.96
N ASP A 621 15.74 -34.49 -11.23
CA ASP A 621 14.75 -34.57 -12.31
C ASP A 621 13.80 -35.77 -12.17
N VAL A 622 14.32 -36.88 -11.64
CA VAL A 622 13.52 -38.05 -11.25
C VAL A 622 13.51 -38.12 -9.72
N LEU A 623 12.31 -38.18 -9.15
CA LEU A 623 12.11 -38.30 -7.72
C LEU A 623 11.80 -39.75 -7.37
N SER A 624 12.62 -40.34 -6.52
CA SER A 624 12.45 -41.69 -5.99
C SER A 624 11.83 -41.64 -4.60
N CYS A 625 11.05 -42.67 -4.28
CA CYS A 625 10.46 -42.83 -2.97
C CYS A 625 11.54 -42.93 -1.88
N GLY A 626 11.41 -42.11 -0.82
CA GLY A 626 12.33 -42.15 0.32
C GLY A 626 12.15 -43.37 1.24
N SER A 627 11.14 -44.22 1.00
CA SER A 627 10.97 -45.46 1.75
C SER A 627 11.85 -46.58 1.20
N THR A 628 12.57 -47.28 2.07
CA THR A 628 13.42 -48.42 1.69
C THR A 628 12.64 -49.62 1.14
N SER A 629 11.33 -49.68 1.38
CA SER A 629 10.44 -50.75 0.91
C SER A 629 9.66 -50.40 -0.36
N CYS A 630 9.87 -49.22 -0.94
CA CYS A 630 9.10 -48.73 -2.08
C CYS A 630 10.04 -48.28 -3.22
N THR A 631 9.88 -48.87 -4.40
CA THR A 631 10.73 -48.58 -5.58
C THR A 631 10.09 -47.57 -6.53
N GLU A 632 9.04 -46.87 -6.10
CA GLU A 632 8.35 -45.90 -6.95
C GLU A 632 9.28 -44.72 -7.28
N SER A 633 9.24 -44.31 -8.54
CA SER A 633 9.93 -43.12 -9.02
C SER A 633 9.08 -42.40 -10.05
N VAL A 634 9.10 -41.08 -10.04
CA VAL A 634 8.29 -40.24 -10.94
C VAL A 634 9.09 -39.02 -11.36
N SER A 635 8.86 -38.54 -12.58
CA SER A 635 9.47 -37.29 -13.06
C SER A 635 8.98 -36.09 -12.23
N ARG A 636 9.91 -35.22 -11.83
CA ARG A 636 9.61 -33.95 -11.15
C ARG A 636 8.76 -33.04 -12.04
N GLU A 637 9.07 -32.97 -13.33
CA GLU A 637 8.33 -32.13 -14.29
C GLU A 637 6.85 -32.54 -14.37
N HIS A 638 6.58 -33.85 -14.35
CA HIS A 638 5.22 -34.37 -14.33
C HIS A 638 4.44 -33.93 -13.09
N LEU A 639 5.07 -34.02 -11.90
CA LEU A 639 4.44 -33.59 -10.64
C LEU A 639 4.26 -32.07 -10.56
N VAL A 640 5.22 -31.29 -11.07
CA VAL A 640 5.10 -29.83 -11.18
C VAL A 640 3.96 -29.44 -12.11
N SER A 641 3.80 -30.13 -13.24
CA SER A 641 2.68 -29.92 -14.16
C SER A 641 1.32 -30.26 -13.50
N ARG A 642 1.24 -31.39 -12.77
CA ARG A 642 0.04 -31.73 -11.98
C ARG A 642 -0.27 -30.68 -10.91
N LEU A 643 0.75 -30.15 -10.23
CA LEU A 643 0.59 -29.09 -9.23
C LEU A 643 0.07 -27.78 -9.85
N GLN A 644 0.54 -27.43 -11.04
CA GLN A 644 0.06 -26.26 -11.78
C GLN A 644 -1.41 -26.40 -12.19
N ASP A 645 -1.82 -27.57 -12.69
CA ASP A 645 -3.20 -27.87 -13.01
C ASP A 645 -4.10 -27.82 -11.76
N LEU A 646 -3.66 -28.44 -10.65
CA LEU A 646 -4.36 -28.36 -9.36
C LEU A 646 -4.54 -26.91 -8.91
N ARG A 647 -3.51 -26.06 -9.02
CA ARG A 647 -3.59 -24.62 -8.70
C ARG A 647 -4.66 -23.90 -9.51
N GLN A 648 -4.74 -24.15 -10.81
CA GLN A 648 -5.76 -23.55 -11.68
C GLN A 648 -7.17 -24.00 -11.31
N ARG A 649 -7.34 -25.30 -11.00
CA ARG A 649 -8.60 -25.88 -10.54
C ARG A 649 -9.06 -25.29 -9.21
N VAL A 650 -8.16 -25.17 -8.22
CA VAL A 650 -8.45 -24.52 -6.93
C VAL A 650 -8.80 -23.04 -7.11
N GLY A 651 -8.09 -22.32 -7.98
CA GLY A 651 -8.42 -20.93 -8.32
C GLY A 651 -9.83 -20.78 -8.90
N SER A 652 -10.26 -21.71 -9.75
CA SER A 652 -11.62 -21.75 -10.29
C SER A 652 -12.67 -22.01 -9.21
N ALA A 653 -12.39 -22.90 -8.24
CA ALA A 653 -13.28 -23.12 -7.10
C ALA A 653 -13.40 -21.90 -6.18
N ARG A 654 -12.31 -21.16 -5.95
CA ARG A 654 -12.34 -19.88 -5.21
C ARG A 654 -13.19 -18.81 -5.91
N ASN A 655 -13.21 -18.79 -7.24
CA ASN A 655 -14.11 -17.90 -7.99
C ASN A 655 -15.58 -18.28 -7.76
N LEU A 656 -15.92 -19.58 -7.69
CA LEU A 656 -17.27 -20.03 -7.35
C LEU A 656 -17.67 -19.57 -5.94
N LEU A 657 -16.77 -19.66 -4.95
CA LEU A 657 -16.99 -19.11 -3.60
C LEU A 657 -17.31 -17.62 -3.64
N SER A 658 -16.52 -16.86 -4.39
CA SER A 658 -16.71 -15.40 -4.54
C SER A 658 -18.04 -15.04 -5.21
N ASN A 659 -18.59 -15.95 -6.03
CA ASN A 659 -19.87 -15.80 -6.71
C ASN A 659 -21.06 -16.37 -5.90
N GLY A 660 -20.83 -16.84 -4.67
CA GLY A 660 -21.87 -17.42 -3.81
C GLY A 660 -22.31 -18.84 -4.19
N GLN A 661 -21.59 -19.53 -5.07
CA GLN A 661 -21.87 -20.92 -5.46
C GLN A 661 -21.19 -21.90 -4.50
N LEU A 662 -21.61 -21.87 -3.23
CA LEU A 662 -20.88 -22.48 -2.11
C LEU A 662 -20.80 -24.01 -2.19
N GLU A 663 -21.93 -24.69 -2.42
CA GLU A 663 -22.00 -26.16 -2.43
C GLU A 663 -21.16 -26.75 -3.58
N GLN A 664 -21.23 -26.13 -4.76
CA GLN A 664 -20.43 -26.54 -5.91
C GLN A 664 -18.94 -26.37 -5.63
N ALA A 665 -18.54 -25.25 -5.02
CA ALA A 665 -17.16 -25.00 -4.65
C ALA A 665 -16.65 -26.04 -3.63
N ILE A 666 -17.44 -26.36 -2.60
CA ILE A 666 -17.10 -27.39 -1.60
C ILE A 666 -16.91 -28.75 -2.26
N GLN A 667 -17.83 -29.16 -3.14
CA GLN A 667 -17.75 -30.44 -3.83
C GLN A 667 -16.45 -30.55 -4.63
N LEU A 668 -16.09 -29.51 -5.37
CA LEU A 668 -14.85 -29.48 -6.16
C LEU A 668 -13.61 -29.47 -5.26
N LEU A 669 -13.58 -28.65 -4.22
CA LEU A 669 -12.44 -28.55 -3.30
C LEU A 669 -12.17 -29.88 -2.57
N LEU A 670 -13.21 -30.63 -2.19
CA LEU A 670 -13.05 -31.96 -1.59
C LEU A 670 -12.43 -32.98 -2.57
N VAL A 671 -12.85 -32.94 -3.84
CA VAL A 671 -12.25 -33.77 -4.90
C VAL A 671 -10.78 -33.40 -5.13
N TYR A 672 -10.48 -32.10 -5.19
CA TYR A 672 -9.11 -31.60 -5.41
C TYR A 672 -8.19 -31.90 -4.23
N ARG A 673 -8.70 -31.83 -3.00
CA ARG A 673 -7.95 -32.25 -1.82
C ARG A 673 -7.59 -33.73 -1.88
N HIS A 674 -8.53 -34.59 -2.27
CA HIS A 674 -8.24 -36.02 -2.40
C HIS A 674 -7.22 -36.31 -3.51
N ASP A 675 -7.28 -35.58 -4.63
CA ASP A 675 -6.24 -35.65 -5.68
C ASP A 675 -4.87 -35.24 -5.12
N ALA A 676 -4.80 -34.15 -4.35
CA ALA A 676 -3.58 -33.66 -3.73
C ALA A 676 -2.94 -34.64 -2.73
N GLU A 677 -3.73 -35.34 -1.92
CA GLU A 677 -3.25 -36.36 -0.96
C GLU A 677 -2.45 -37.48 -1.65
N ASN A 678 -2.68 -37.71 -2.95
CA ASN A 678 -1.98 -38.74 -3.71
C ASN A 678 -0.56 -38.35 -4.14
N PHE A 679 -0.19 -37.07 -4.08
CA PHE A 679 1.12 -36.62 -4.57
C PHE A 679 1.76 -35.46 -3.79
N LEU A 680 1.06 -34.84 -2.84
CA LEU A 680 1.57 -33.77 -1.99
C LEU A 680 1.66 -34.23 -0.54
N SER A 681 2.62 -33.67 0.20
CA SER A 681 2.66 -33.80 1.66
C SER A 681 1.43 -33.16 2.30
N ALA A 682 0.97 -33.71 3.43
CA ALA A 682 -0.08 -33.10 4.24
C ALA A 682 0.29 -31.70 4.75
N GLU A 683 1.59 -31.38 4.80
CA GLU A 683 2.13 -30.07 5.18
C GLU A 683 2.34 -29.14 3.98
N HIS A 684 1.95 -29.55 2.76
CA HIS A 684 2.17 -28.75 1.54
C HIS A 684 1.31 -27.48 1.54
N SER A 685 1.88 -26.35 1.13
CA SER A 685 1.22 -25.03 1.04
C SER A 685 -0.14 -25.08 0.32
N MET A 686 -0.21 -25.70 -0.86
CA MET A 686 -1.48 -25.95 -1.59
C MET A 686 -2.53 -26.72 -0.78
N VAL A 687 -2.15 -27.64 0.10
CA VAL A 687 -3.09 -28.34 0.98
C VAL A 687 -3.67 -27.36 1.99
N GLY A 688 -2.82 -26.53 2.62
CA GLY A 688 -3.27 -25.44 3.50
C GLY A 688 -4.23 -24.48 2.79
N GLU A 689 -3.91 -24.07 1.56
CA GLU A 689 -4.74 -23.20 0.73
C GLU A 689 -6.15 -23.76 0.42
N MET A 690 -6.25 -25.07 0.19
CA MET A 690 -7.54 -25.73 -0.01
C MET A 690 -8.33 -25.88 1.29
N GLU A 691 -7.64 -26.16 2.39
CA GLU A 691 -8.25 -26.26 3.72
C GLU A 691 -8.79 -24.88 4.18
N ASP A 692 -8.08 -23.79 3.93
CA ASP A 692 -8.58 -22.41 4.15
C ASP A 692 -9.81 -22.09 3.27
N ALA A 693 -9.76 -22.44 1.98
CA ALA A 693 -10.91 -22.25 1.08
C ALA A 693 -12.15 -23.06 1.51
N LEU A 694 -11.95 -24.30 1.98
CA LEU A 694 -13.03 -25.12 2.54
C LEU A 694 -13.58 -24.51 3.84
N ALA A 695 -12.71 -24.00 4.71
CA ALA A 695 -13.13 -23.30 5.92
C ALA A 695 -14.02 -22.09 5.59
N GLN A 696 -13.61 -21.26 4.64
CA GLN A 696 -14.38 -20.12 4.17
C GLN A 696 -15.76 -20.54 3.65
N ALA A 697 -15.82 -21.60 2.84
CA ALA A 697 -17.06 -22.10 2.27
C ALA A 697 -18.06 -22.58 3.34
N TYR A 698 -17.59 -23.38 4.31
CA TYR A 698 -18.44 -23.87 5.40
C TYR A 698 -18.92 -22.74 6.32
N ALA A 699 -18.09 -21.72 6.54
CA ALA A 699 -18.50 -20.55 7.32
C ALA A 699 -19.60 -19.73 6.64
N ALA A 700 -19.52 -19.58 5.31
CA ALA A 700 -20.58 -18.96 4.52
C ALA A 700 -21.89 -19.75 4.56
N LEU A 701 -21.83 -21.08 4.73
CA LEU A 701 -23.00 -21.93 4.99
C LEU A 701 -23.47 -21.94 6.46
N GLY A 702 -22.75 -21.27 7.37
CA GLY A 702 -23.05 -21.28 8.81
C GLY A 702 -22.62 -22.56 9.55
N ASP A 703 -21.84 -23.45 8.92
CA ASP A 703 -21.28 -24.65 9.56
C ASP A 703 -19.94 -24.31 10.23
N TRP A 704 -20.03 -23.67 11.39
CA TRP A 704 -18.88 -23.19 12.15
C TRP A 704 -17.92 -24.30 12.57
N GLN A 705 -18.46 -25.48 12.91
CA GLN A 705 -17.65 -26.58 13.44
C GLN A 705 -16.81 -27.23 12.34
N LYS A 706 -17.40 -27.50 11.16
CA LYS A 706 -16.60 -27.98 10.02
C LYS A 706 -15.60 -26.92 9.58
N SER A 707 -16.02 -25.66 9.53
CA SER A 707 -15.13 -24.56 9.16
C SER A 707 -13.90 -24.49 10.08
N ALA A 708 -14.10 -24.50 11.40
CA ALA A 708 -13.01 -24.49 12.37
C ALA A 708 -12.08 -25.70 12.21
N THR A 709 -12.62 -26.89 11.92
CA THR A 709 -11.83 -28.12 11.69
C THR A 709 -10.90 -27.98 10.48
N HIS A 710 -11.41 -27.41 9.39
CA HIS A 710 -10.63 -27.14 8.18
C HIS A 710 -9.57 -26.06 8.42
N LEU A 711 -9.93 -24.98 9.10
CA LEU A 711 -8.98 -23.90 9.42
C LEU A 711 -7.87 -24.35 10.38
N GLN A 712 -8.16 -25.24 11.33
CA GLN A 712 -7.13 -25.86 12.17
C GLN A 712 -6.11 -26.69 11.38
N LYS A 713 -6.51 -27.29 10.24
CA LYS A 713 -5.58 -27.96 9.33
C LYS A 713 -4.72 -26.95 8.57
N SER A 714 -5.32 -25.86 8.08
CA SER A 714 -4.59 -24.73 7.49
C SER A 714 -3.52 -24.18 8.44
N LEU A 715 -3.89 -23.93 9.70
CA LEU A 715 -3.00 -23.43 10.74
C LEU A 715 -1.74 -24.29 10.93
N ARG A 716 -1.86 -25.62 10.87
CA ARG A 716 -0.69 -26.52 10.98
C ARG A 716 0.27 -26.36 9.81
N VAL A 717 -0.25 -26.19 8.60
CA VAL A 717 0.56 -25.94 7.39
C VAL A 717 1.28 -24.59 7.52
N VAL A 718 0.56 -23.57 7.95
CA VAL A 718 1.07 -22.20 8.12
C VAL A 718 2.15 -22.15 9.20
N GLU A 719 1.96 -22.83 10.32
CA GLU A 719 2.96 -22.94 11.39
C GLU A 719 4.24 -23.63 10.92
N VAL A 720 4.14 -24.72 10.15
CA VAL A 720 5.31 -25.42 9.57
C VAL A 720 6.07 -24.52 8.58
N GLN A 721 5.34 -23.75 7.77
CA GLN A 721 5.92 -22.94 6.72
C GLN A 721 6.55 -21.63 7.26
N HIS A 722 5.81 -20.89 8.10
CA HIS A 722 6.16 -19.54 8.53
C HIS A 722 6.62 -19.46 9.99
N GLY A 723 6.28 -20.46 10.82
CA GLY A 723 6.56 -20.47 12.25
C GLY A 723 5.40 -19.93 13.10
N PRO A 724 5.37 -20.26 14.41
CA PRO A 724 4.24 -19.97 15.30
C PRO A 724 4.10 -18.49 15.70
N ALA A 725 5.14 -17.68 15.45
CA ALA A 725 5.18 -16.26 15.79
C ALA A 725 5.19 -15.38 14.53
N SER A 726 4.75 -15.90 13.38
CA SER A 726 4.71 -15.14 12.14
C SER A 726 3.40 -14.34 11.99
N VAL A 727 3.43 -13.32 11.14
CA VAL A 727 2.23 -12.55 10.77
C VAL A 727 1.15 -13.45 10.17
N GLU A 728 1.54 -14.40 9.31
CA GLU A 728 0.63 -15.36 8.68
C GLU A 728 -0.08 -16.22 9.73
N MET A 729 0.64 -16.68 10.75
CA MET A 729 0.03 -17.41 11.87
C MET A 729 -0.97 -16.53 12.64
N GLY A 730 -0.63 -15.25 12.84
CA GLY A 730 -1.54 -14.28 13.47
C GLY A 730 -2.85 -14.10 12.71
N HIS A 731 -2.81 -13.97 11.38
CA HIS A 731 -4.01 -13.81 10.55
C HIS A 731 -4.88 -15.08 10.50
N GLU A 732 -4.28 -16.27 10.44
CA GLU A 732 -5.04 -17.52 10.47
C GLU A 732 -5.68 -17.74 11.86
N LEU A 733 -4.99 -17.36 12.94
CA LEU A 733 -5.58 -17.36 14.29
C LEU A 733 -6.71 -16.33 14.41
N PHE A 734 -6.60 -15.18 13.76
CA PHE A 734 -7.67 -14.17 13.71
C PHE A 734 -8.93 -14.71 13.05
N LYS A 735 -8.81 -15.37 11.88
CA LYS A 735 -9.94 -16.07 11.23
C LYS A 735 -10.55 -17.13 12.14
N LEU A 736 -9.73 -17.90 12.85
CA LEU A 736 -10.21 -18.94 13.77
C LEU A 736 -10.93 -18.34 14.99
N ALA A 737 -10.45 -17.20 15.50
CA ALA A 737 -11.10 -16.46 16.56
C ALA A 737 -12.49 -15.99 16.12
N GLN A 738 -12.63 -15.43 14.92
CA GLN A 738 -13.93 -15.03 14.35
C GLN A 738 -14.88 -16.22 14.24
N LEU A 739 -14.38 -17.36 13.78
CA LEU A 739 -15.15 -18.59 13.68
C LEU A 739 -15.71 -19.08 15.01
N PHE A 740 -14.88 -19.16 16.03
CA PHE A 740 -15.34 -19.59 17.35
C PHE A 740 -16.27 -18.57 18.00
N PHE A 741 -16.02 -17.28 17.80
CA PHE A 741 -16.87 -16.21 18.31
C PHE A 741 -18.27 -16.26 17.67
N ASN A 742 -18.35 -16.35 16.34
CA ASN A 742 -19.62 -16.44 15.60
C ASN A 742 -20.34 -17.78 15.83
N GLY A 743 -19.59 -18.85 16.08
CA GLY A 743 -20.11 -20.16 16.45
C GLY A 743 -20.47 -20.32 17.93
N PHE A 744 -20.37 -19.28 18.75
CA PHE A 744 -20.63 -19.29 20.20
C PHE A 744 -19.77 -20.27 21.02
N ALA A 745 -18.60 -20.66 20.52
CA ALA A 745 -17.62 -21.48 21.23
C ALA A 745 -16.75 -20.59 22.14
N MET A 746 -17.33 -20.12 23.24
CA MET A 746 -16.79 -19.01 24.05
C MET A 746 -15.37 -19.25 24.59
N ALA A 747 -15.08 -20.46 25.08
CA ALA A 747 -13.78 -20.79 25.67
C ALA A 747 -12.68 -20.85 24.60
N GLU A 748 -12.96 -21.53 23.50
CA GLU A 748 -12.08 -21.63 22.33
C GLU A 748 -11.87 -20.27 21.67
N ALA A 749 -12.92 -19.45 21.59
CA ALA A 749 -12.85 -18.08 21.10
C ALA A 749 -11.91 -17.24 21.96
N LEU A 750 -12.11 -17.22 23.28
CA LEU A 750 -11.28 -16.40 24.18
C LEU A 750 -9.80 -16.81 24.12
N HIS A 751 -9.52 -18.11 24.15
CA HIS A 751 -8.16 -18.62 24.03
C HIS A 751 -7.52 -18.26 22.68
N THR A 752 -8.27 -18.39 21.58
CA THR A 752 -7.76 -18.09 20.23
C THR A 752 -7.57 -16.58 20.04
N VAL A 753 -8.48 -15.74 20.54
CA VAL A 753 -8.38 -14.28 20.54
C VAL A 753 -7.10 -13.83 21.25
N GLN A 754 -6.81 -14.36 22.45
CA GLN A 754 -5.59 -14.02 23.19
C GLN A 754 -4.31 -14.41 22.44
N ARG A 755 -4.31 -15.57 21.76
CA ARG A 755 -3.19 -16.02 20.94
C ARG A 755 -3.00 -15.14 19.70
N ALA A 756 -4.07 -14.83 18.97
CA ALA A 756 -4.04 -13.96 17.80
C ALA A 756 -3.56 -12.55 18.18
N GLU A 757 -4.11 -11.97 19.25
CA GLU A 757 -3.74 -10.66 19.78
C GLU A 757 -2.24 -10.62 20.12
N LYS A 758 -1.73 -11.63 20.83
CA LYS A 758 -0.31 -11.71 21.21
C LYS A 758 0.63 -11.72 20.00
N VAL A 759 0.28 -12.46 18.94
CA VAL A 759 1.11 -12.56 17.74
C VAL A 759 1.03 -11.26 16.91
N LEU A 760 -0.19 -10.81 16.59
CA LEU A 760 -0.38 -9.64 15.73
C LEU A 760 0.13 -8.34 16.39
N MET A 761 0.02 -8.21 17.70
CA MET A 761 0.51 -7.04 18.45
C MET A 761 2.02 -6.81 18.26
N VAL A 762 2.81 -7.89 18.13
CA VAL A 762 4.25 -7.80 17.87
C VAL A 762 4.53 -7.13 16.52
N HIS A 763 3.71 -7.40 15.51
CA HIS A 763 3.97 -6.98 14.14
C HIS A 763 3.31 -5.65 13.77
N TYR A 764 2.07 -5.41 14.22
CA TYR A 764 1.28 -4.24 13.85
C TYR A 764 1.16 -3.20 14.98
N GLY A 765 1.31 -3.62 16.24
CA GLY A 765 1.00 -2.78 17.40
C GLY A 765 -0.50 -2.52 17.56
N PRO A 766 -0.92 -1.71 18.56
CA PRO A 766 -2.30 -1.70 19.04
C PRO A 766 -3.33 -1.08 18.08
N CYS A 767 -2.88 -0.36 17.05
CA CYS A 767 -3.77 0.45 16.20
C CYS A 767 -4.29 -0.28 14.96
N SER A 768 -3.87 -1.52 14.69
CA SER A 768 -4.44 -2.29 13.57
C SER A 768 -5.91 -2.58 13.82
N ASP A 769 -6.72 -2.52 12.75
CA ASP A 769 -8.16 -2.78 12.82
C ASP A 769 -8.44 -4.19 13.34
N GLU A 770 -7.63 -5.18 12.92
CA GLU A 770 -7.71 -6.57 13.37
C GLU A 770 -7.48 -6.70 14.87
N ILE A 771 -6.50 -5.97 15.43
CA ILE A 771 -6.22 -5.99 16.87
C ILE A 771 -7.34 -5.32 17.66
N GLN A 772 -7.87 -4.20 17.16
CA GLN A 772 -9.03 -3.55 17.79
C GLN A 772 -10.27 -4.45 17.76
N GLU A 773 -10.49 -5.20 16.67
CA GLU A 773 -11.56 -6.19 16.59
C GLU A 773 -11.37 -7.30 17.61
N LEU A 774 -10.17 -7.88 17.70
CA LEU A 774 -9.83 -8.89 18.73
C LEU A 774 -10.09 -8.39 20.15
N GLN A 775 -9.71 -7.14 20.45
CA GLN A 775 -9.93 -6.53 21.76
C GLN A 775 -11.42 -6.33 22.06
N LYS A 776 -12.22 -5.93 21.07
CA LYS A 776 -13.68 -5.84 21.21
C LYS A 776 -14.32 -7.21 21.43
N MET A 777 -13.91 -8.22 20.66
CA MET A 777 -14.35 -9.61 20.84
C MET A 777 -14.02 -10.10 22.26
N LYS A 778 -12.79 -9.84 22.73
CA LYS A 778 -12.33 -10.19 24.07
C LYS A 778 -13.17 -9.55 25.17
N SER A 779 -13.49 -8.25 25.06
CA SER A 779 -14.36 -7.56 26.03
C SER A 779 -15.73 -8.23 26.06
N CYS A 780 -16.35 -8.46 24.90
CA CYS A 780 -17.66 -9.11 24.80
C CYS A 780 -17.69 -10.50 25.45
N LEU A 781 -16.63 -11.31 25.26
CA LEU A 781 -16.50 -12.63 25.87
C LEU A 781 -16.32 -12.58 27.39
N MET A 782 -15.66 -11.54 27.92
CA MET A 782 -15.43 -11.37 29.37
C MET A 782 -16.61 -10.73 30.10
N ASP A 783 -17.39 -9.86 29.43
CA ASP A 783 -18.55 -9.17 29.99
C ASP A 783 -19.83 -10.03 29.96
N SER A 784 -19.78 -11.22 29.35
CA SER A 784 -20.91 -12.14 29.29
C SER A 784 -21.13 -12.83 30.65
N PRO A 785 -22.34 -12.75 31.26
CA PRO A 785 -22.63 -13.46 32.49
C PRO A 785 -22.51 -14.98 32.27
N PRO A 786 -22.09 -15.76 33.29
CA PRO A 786 -22.00 -17.21 33.16
C PRO A 786 -23.39 -17.78 32.86
N PHE A 787 -23.62 -18.23 31.62
CA PHE A 787 -24.86 -18.91 31.26
C PHE A 787 -24.97 -20.20 32.07
N SER A 788 -25.99 -20.28 32.90
CA SER A 788 -26.45 -21.53 33.50
C SER A 788 -26.84 -22.48 32.38
N LEU A 789 -26.07 -23.56 32.21
CA LEU A 789 -26.43 -24.70 31.37
C LEU A 789 -27.84 -25.18 31.75
N GLY A 790 -28.83 -24.88 30.90
CA GLY A 790 -30.12 -25.54 30.95
C GLY A 790 -29.96 -27.02 30.58
N PRO A 791 -30.79 -27.93 31.14
CA PRO A 791 -30.60 -29.35 30.95
C PRO A 791 -30.82 -29.74 29.48
N SER A 792 -29.87 -30.49 28.95
CA SER A 792 -29.93 -31.15 27.65
C SER A 792 -31.21 -31.96 27.49
N VAL A 793 -31.93 -31.73 26.40
CA VAL A 793 -33.01 -32.61 25.90
C VAL A 793 -32.56 -33.22 24.57
#